data_AF-A0A8J9U959-F1
#
_entry.id   AF-A0A8J9U959-F1
#
_cell.length_a   1.000
_cell.length_b   1.000
_cell.length_c   1.000
_cell.angle_alpha   90.00
_cell.angle_beta   90.00
_cell.angle_gamma   90.00
#
_symmetry.space_group_name_H-M   'P 1'
#
loop_
_entity.id
_entity.type
_entity.pdbx_description
1 polymer ?
#
loop_
_entity_poly.entity_id
_entity_poly.type
_entity_poly.pdbx_seq_one_letter_code
_entity_poly.pdbx_strand_id
1 'polypeptide(L)'
;MSKAERLSLREESRRMFYHAYDAYMDNAYPADELMPLSCKGRWRGVTPSRGDMDDVLGNFSLTLVDSLDSLVVMGDFAEFSRAIKLVINDVTFDHDIVVSVFETNIRMLGGLLSAHVLAMALKPDVPALQWYEGELLTMAEDLGRRLLPAFNTSTGIPHGRVNLRHGIRGLSESRETCTACAGTMILEMAALSRLTGNPVYETKAHKAMDRLWKIRHRTSDLMGTVINIHNGDWVRKDSGVGAGIDSYYEYCLKAYILLGDEKYLARFNRHYNAVMKYISRGPIMLAVHMHRPHLQSRNFMDALLAFWPGLQVLLGDVRPAVETHEMLYQVMQRHTFIPEAFTSDFQVHWGQHPLRPEFLESTYFLHRVTGDDHYLQVGKTVLKALQQHTRVPCGYAAVNDVRTRIQEDRMDSFVLAETFKYLYMLFGEDKDLPVKLEDYVLTTEAHFLPLSLATDGRNGSLLTFKIDDEDDDKYRKTCPNTASLVAEKVRQPMRQMLGSTAARPPARLRPLNDPRQIHALSDMGISVLTLPDGRVQLLYTTNTAKSAKDAAEGLTFMREMSKWNTLSDTENGVVAAGVKINDKIFPAGPGHFGKDISGDDRYSGTPVFVTPSDACSPIENKKEMWGRFALATRGVCTFAQKVRNIQEAGATFAVILDNVKDSSYENTVLFAMSGDGKDDIEIPAVFLFSQEGAYLTEALQENPELIMTVGELKSMKYQFEKSCDNGNCDPIMNAPSIPADRESFVHLKKVLSQLVAQFELSLSNEEPIQSKSCSEDNLDLQVSKEKFVNEDRSVCTNCNDKDKDNEPTDKYEYDKNKAGDI
;
A
#
# COMPACT_ATOMS: atom_id res chain seq x y z
N MET A 1 -16.96 9.59 -24.35
CA MET A 1 -17.19 8.19 -24.82
C MET A 1 -18.60 8.12 -25.38
N SER A 2 -18.85 7.44 -26.51
CA SER A 2 -20.24 7.36 -26.99
C SER A 2 -21.09 6.43 -26.10
N LYS A 3 -22.40 6.66 -26.00
CA LYS A 3 -23.29 5.79 -25.22
C LYS A 3 -23.28 4.34 -25.71
N ALA A 4 -23.24 4.14 -27.03
CA ALA A 4 -23.17 2.81 -27.63
C ALA A 4 -21.86 2.08 -27.28
N GLU A 5 -20.74 2.80 -27.27
CA GLU A 5 -19.45 2.26 -26.86
C GLU A 5 -19.43 1.90 -25.37
N ARG A 6 -19.96 2.77 -24.50
CA ARG A 6 -20.10 2.49 -23.07
C ARG A 6 -20.93 1.24 -22.81
N LEU A 7 -22.07 1.09 -23.49
CA LEU A 7 -22.92 -0.09 -23.38
C LEU A 7 -22.19 -1.36 -23.87
N SER A 8 -21.44 -1.27 -24.96
CA SER A 8 -20.63 -2.38 -25.46
C SER A 8 -19.56 -2.81 -24.45
N LEU A 9 -18.92 -1.87 -23.76
CA LEU A 9 -17.92 -2.17 -22.73
C LEU A 9 -18.57 -2.77 -21.49
N ARG A 10 -19.77 -2.32 -21.10
CA ARG A 10 -20.56 -2.94 -20.02
C ARG A 10 -20.85 -4.42 -20.31
N GLU A 11 -21.35 -4.73 -21.50
CA GLU A 11 -21.63 -6.12 -21.91
C GLU A 11 -20.34 -6.94 -22.10
N GLU A 12 -19.22 -6.29 -22.42
CA GLU A 12 -17.92 -6.95 -22.39
C GLU A 12 -17.51 -7.31 -20.96
N SER A 13 -17.61 -6.39 -19.99
CA SER A 13 -17.38 -6.69 -18.57
C SER A 13 -18.26 -7.85 -18.07
N ARG A 14 -19.53 -7.87 -18.47
CA ARG A 14 -20.45 -9.00 -18.17
C ARG A 14 -19.92 -10.32 -18.75
N ARG A 15 -19.50 -10.35 -20.01
CA ARG A 15 -18.91 -11.55 -20.64
C ARG A 15 -17.60 -11.98 -19.98
N MET A 16 -16.80 -11.04 -19.48
CA MET A 16 -15.58 -11.34 -18.72
C MET A 16 -15.92 -12.07 -17.42
N PHE A 17 -16.92 -11.58 -16.68
CA PHE A 17 -17.42 -12.25 -15.48
C PHE A 17 -17.91 -13.66 -15.78
N TYR A 18 -18.80 -13.85 -16.76
CA TYR A 18 -19.31 -15.20 -17.07
C TYR A 18 -18.21 -16.14 -17.56
N HIS A 19 -17.23 -15.65 -18.33
CA HIS A 19 -16.07 -16.48 -18.69
C HIS A 19 -15.31 -17.03 -17.47
N ALA A 20 -15.18 -16.23 -16.42
CA ALA A 20 -14.51 -16.64 -15.19
C ALA A 20 -15.40 -17.46 -14.26
N TYR A 21 -16.66 -17.03 -14.09
CA TYR A 21 -17.66 -17.69 -13.27
C TYR A 21 -18.01 -19.08 -13.81
N ASP A 22 -18.31 -19.21 -15.10
CA ASP A 22 -18.61 -20.49 -15.73
C ASP A 22 -17.40 -21.43 -15.66
N ALA A 23 -16.18 -20.90 -15.88
CA ALA A 23 -14.96 -21.69 -15.73
C ALA A 23 -14.76 -22.19 -14.29
N TYR A 24 -15.09 -21.40 -13.29
CA TYR A 24 -15.10 -21.84 -11.89
C TYR A 24 -16.17 -22.91 -11.65
N MET A 25 -17.40 -22.69 -12.12
CA MET A 25 -18.51 -23.64 -11.95
C MET A 25 -18.24 -24.99 -12.63
N ASP A 26 -17.58 -24.99 -13.79
CA ASP A 26 -17.30 -26.20 -14.56
C ASP A 26 -16.07 -26.96 -14.06
N ASN A 27 -15.03 -26.26 -13.57
CA ASN A 27 -13.71 -26.87 -13.32
C ASN A 27 -13.27 -26.87 -11.85
N ALA A 28 -13.83 -25.99 -11.02
CA ALA A 28 -13.38 -25.78 -9.65
C ALA A 28 -14.43 -26.09 -8.60
N TYR A 29 -15.69 -25.67 -8.81
CA TYR A 29 -16.77 -25.92 -7.86
C TYR A 29 -16.83 -27.40 -7.43
N PRO A 30 -16.91 -27.73 -6.12
CA PRO A 30 -17.10 -26.84 -4.96
C PRO A 30 -15.84 -26.34 -4.25
N ALA A 31 -14.67 -26.36 -4.90
CA ALA A 31 -13.42 -25.81 -4.35
C ALA A 31 -13.53 -24.31 -4.05
N ASP A 32 -12.64 -23.78 -3.20
CA ASP A 32 -12.70 -22.37 -2.82
C ASP A 32 -12.27 -21.42 -3.96
N GLU A 33 -11.26 -21.78 -4.74
CA GLU A 33 -10.70 -20.96 -5.82
C GLU A 33 -10.45 -21.78 -7.10
N LEU A 34 -10.34 -21.09 -8.23
CA LEU A 34 -9.97 -21.67 -9.52
C LEU A 34 -8.48 -21.49 -9.78
N MET A 35 -7.84 -22.55 -10.30
CA MET A 35 -6.52 -22.53 -10.92
C MET A 35 -6.72 -22.50 -12.45
N PRO A 36 -6.69 -21.32 -13.08
CA PRO A 36 -7.21 -21.08 -14.43
C PRO A 36 -6.27 -21.54 -15.56
N LEU A 37 -4.97 -21.79 -15.29
CA LEU A 37 -4.03 -22.38 -16.23
C LEU A 37 -4.15 -23.91 -16.26
N SER A 38 -4.34 -24.53 -15.09
CA SER A 38 -4.52 -25.98 -14.99
C SER A 38 -5.97 -26.45 -15.10
N CYS A 39 -6.94 -25.53 -15.12
CA CYS A 39 -8.38 -25.80 -15.13
C CYS A 39 -8.80 -26.73 -13.98
N LYS A 40 -8.39 -26.40 -12.76
CA LYS A 40 -8.65 -27.22 -11.55
C LYS A 40 -9.11 -26.37 -10.39
N GLY A 41 -9.88 -26.95 -9.49
CA GLY A 41 -10.18 -26.35 -8.19
C GLY A 41 -8.99 -26.40 -7.23
N ARG A 42 -8.82 -25.32 -6.46
CA ARG A 42 -7.85 -25.24 -5.37
C ARG A 42 -8.47 -25.72 -4.06
N TRP A 43 -7.92 -26.79 -3.49
CA TRP A 43 -8.43 -27.44 -2.29
C TRP A 43 -7.40 -27.39 -1.16
N ARG A 44 -7.79 -26.86 -0.01
CA ARG A 44 -6.89 -26.79 1.14
C ARG A 44 -6.58 -28.20 1.65
N GLY A 45 -5.29 -28.47 1.83
CA GLY A 45 -4.77 -29.78 2.26
C GLY A 45 -4.57 -30.79 1.12
N VAL A 46 -5.03 -30.51 -0.10
CA VAL A 46 -4.81 -31.36 -1.28
C VAL A 46 -3.81 -30.71 -2.23
N THR A 47 -4.01 -29.44 -2.56
CA THR A 47 -3.05 -28.69 -3.38
C THR A 47 -1.87 -28.21 -2.54
N PRO A 48 -0.65 -28.09 -3.11
CA PRO A 48 0.51 -27.55 -2.40
C PRO A 48 0.21 -26.20 -1.76
N SER A 49 0.59 -26.04 -0.49
CA SER A 49 0.27 -24.85 0.29
C SER A 49 1.05 -23.62 -0.21
N ARG A 50 0.36 -22.48 -0.30
CA ARG A 50 0.94 -21.14 -0.52
C ARG A 50 1.31 -20.43 0.80
N GLY A 51 1.38 -21.16 1.91
CA GLY A 51 1.58 -20.58 3.24
C GLY A 51 0.35 -19.81 3.70
N ASP A 52 0.56 -18.64 4.31
CA ASP A 52 -0.50 -17.81 4.92
C ASP A 52 -1.59 -17.39 3.91
N MET A 53 -1.30 -17.36 2.61
CA MET A 53 -2.30 -17.06 1.57
C MET A 53 -3.45 -18.08 1.54
N ASP A 54 -3.22 -19.33 1.95
CA ASP A 54 -4.28 -20.36 1.97
C ASP A 54 -5.14 -20.30 3.24
N ASP A 55 -4.89 -19.38 4.17
CA ASP A 55 -5.72 -19.21 5.36
C ASP A 55 -7.12 -18.66 5.04
N VAL A 56 -7.31 -18.08 3.85
CA VAL A 56 -8.62 -17.70 3.32
C VAL A 56 -9.48 -18.91 2.92
N LEU A 57 -8.84 -20.05 2.63
CA LEU A 57 -9.50 -21.24 2.14
C LEU A 57 -10.05 -22.06 3.32
N GLY A 58 -11.37 -22.26 3.37
CA GLY A 58 -12.07 -23.04 4.38
C GLY A 58 -12.69 -24.34 3.86
N ASN A 59 -12.49 -24.66 2.58
CA ASN A 59 -13.19 -25.69 1.81
C ASN A 59 -14.72 -25.50 1.85
N PHE A 60 -15.18 -24.26 1.68
CA PHE A 60 -16.58 -23.84 1.83
C PHE A 60 -17.13 -23.12 0.57
N SER A 61 -16.54 -23.40 -0.60
CA SER A 61 -16.90 -22.80 -1.88
C SER A 61 -16.81 -21.28 -1.89
N LEU A 62 -15.70 -20.73 -1.37
CA LEU A 62 -15.43 -19.30 -1.22
C LEU A 62 -15.88 -18.46 -2.42
N THR A 63 -15.38 -18.78 -3.62
CA THR A 63 -15.66 -18.02 -4.85
C THR A 63 -17.15 -17.99 -5.22
N LEU A 64 -17.91 -19.04 -4.90
CA LEU A 64 -19.35 -19.05 -5.16
C LEU A 64 -20.07 -18.05 -4.24
N VAL A 65 -19.77 -18.09 -2.94
CA VAL A 65 -20.40 -17.21 -1.94
C VAL A 65 -20.06 -15.74 -2.20
N ASP A 66 -18.78 -15.47 -2.51
CA ASP A 66 -18.24 -14.14 -2.75
C ASP A 66 -18.84 -13.48 -4.02
N SER A 67 -19.24 -14.28 -5.01
CA SER A 67 -19.79 -13.78 -6.29
C SER A 67 -21.32 -13.65 -6.34
N LEU A 68 -22.04 -14.04 -5.28
CA LEU A 68 -23.52 -14.06 -5.27
C LEU A 68 -24.15 -12.70 -5.58
N ASP A 69 -23.68 -11.63 -4.94
CA ASP A 69 -24.20 -10.29 -5.14
C ASP A 69 -23.82 -9.70 -6.51
N SER A 70 -22.74 -10.19 -7.13
CA SER A 70 -22.31 -9.81 -8.47
C SER A 70 -23.31 -10.31 -9.53
N LEU A 71 -23.87 -11.51 -9.34
CA LEU A 71 -24.95 -12.04 -10.18
C LEU A 71 -26.17 -11.11 -10.16
N VAL A 72 -26.50 -10.57 -8.98
CA VAL A 72 -27.57 -9.57 -8.81
C VAL A 72 -27.23 -8.28 -9.56
N VAL A 73 -26.02 -7.74 -9.40
CA VAL A 73 -25.58 -6.53 -10.13
C VAL A 73 -25.69 -6.69 -11.65
N MET A 74 -25.43 -7.90 -12.16
CA MET A 74 -25.54 -8.21 -13.60
C MET A 74 -26.96 -8.58 -14.06
N GLY A 75 -27.93 -8.60 -13.15
CA GLY A 75 -29.34 -8.87 -13.45
C GLY A 75 -29.67 -10.33 -13.76
N ASP A 76 -28.81 -11.28 -13.38
CA ASP A 76 -29.07 -12.71 -13.59
C ASP A 76 -29.66 -13.37 -12.34
N PHE A 77 -30.95 -13.12 -12.12
CA PHE A 77 -31.65 -13.64 -10.95
C PHE A 77 -31.91 -15.14 -11.00
N ALA A 78 -31.91 -15.73 -12.20
CA ALA A 78 -32.08 -17.17 -12.36
C ALA A 78 -30.84 -17.90 -11.86
N GLU A 79 -29.66 -17.43 -12.30
CA GLU A 79 -28.38 -17.96 -11.83
C GLU A 79 -28.15 -17.66 -10.36
N PHE A 80 -28.46 -16.44 -9.89
CA PHE A 80 -28.41 -16.10 -8.46
C PHE A 80 -29.25 -17.06 -7.61
N SER A 81 -30.50 -17.32 -8.01
CA SER A 81 -31.39 -18.28 -7.32
C SER A 81 -30.84 -19.71 -7.34
N ARG A 82 -30.20 -20.13 -8.44
CA ARG A 82 -29.52 -21.44 -8.52
C ARG A 82 -28.31 -21.50 -7.59
N ALA A 83 -27.46 -20.48 -7.60
CA ALA A 83 -26.27 -20.38 -6.78
C ALA A 83 -26.59 -20.39 -5.28
N ILE A 84 -27.65 -19.69 -4.84
CA ILE A 84 -28.12 -19.76 -3.44
C ILE A 84 -28.47 -21.20 -3.05
N LYS A 85 -29.19 -21.95 -3.92
CA LYS A 85 -29.53 -23.35 -3.63
C LYS A 85 -28.31 -24.23 -3.52
N LEU A 86 -27.29 -24.01 -4.36
CA LEU A 86 -26.02 -24.70 -4.27
C LEU A 86 -25.30 -24.41 -2.95
N VAL A 87 -25.24 -23.14 -2.55
CA VAL A 87 -24.66 -22.73 -1.26
C VAL A 87 -25.37 -23.42 -0.09
N ILE A 88 -26.70 -23.41 -0.06
CA ILE A 88 -27.48 -24.05 1.00
C ILE A 88 -27.21 -25.57 1.08
N ASN A 89 -27.02 -26.22 -0.07
CA ASN A 89 -26.84 -27.68 -0.13
C ASN A 89 -25.41 -28.13 0.21
N ASP A 90 -24.41 -27.42 -0.33
CA ASP A 90 -23.03 -27.93 -0.39
C ASP A 90 -22.10 -27.25 0.61
N VAL A 91 -22.43 -26.05 1.11
CA VAL A 91 -21.56 -25.29 2.03
C VAL A 91 -21.82 -25.65 3.49
N THR A 92 -20.77 -26.02 4.20
CA THR A 92 -20.81 -26.24 5.66
C THR A 92 -19.64 -25.56 6.34
N PHE A 93 -19.84 -25.05 7.56
CA PHE A 93 -18.76 -24.42 8.34
C PHE A 93 -18.20 -25.34 9.42
N ASP A 94 -18.62 -26.60 9.49
CA ASP A 94 -18.13 -27.54 10.50
C ASP A 94 -16.89 -28.32 10.04
N HIS A 95 -15.82 -27.59 9.74
CA HIS A 95 -14.54 -28.16 9.32
C HIS A 95 -13.48 -28.00 10.42
N ASP A 96 -12.63 -29.01 10.59
CA ASP A 96 -11.44 -28.92 11.44
C ASP A 96 -10.30 -28.26 10.67
N ILE A 97 -10.49 -26.97 10.38
CA ILE A 97 -9.59 -26.14 9.57
C ILE A 97 -9.42 -24.78 10.26
N VAL A 98 -8.19 -24.29 10.30
CA VAL A 98 -7.83 -22.97 10.85
C VAL A 98 -7.92 -21.92 9.76
N VAL A 99 -8.87 -21.00 9.83
CA VAL A 99 -9.07 -19.94 8.83
C VAL A 99 -8.66 -18.57 9.37
N SER A 100 -8.39 -17.64 8.47
CA SER A 100 -8.24 -16.22 8.79
C SER A 100 -9.59 -15.64 9.22
N VAL A 101 -9.64 -15.00 10.39
CA VAL A 101 -10.86 -14.35 10.89
C VAL A 101 -11.24 -13.17 9.99
N PHE A 102 -10.23 -12.44 9.52
CA PHE A 102 -10.41 -11.28 8.64
C PHE A 102 -10.98 -11.66 7.29
N GLU A 103 -10.33 -12.58 6.58
CA GLU A 103 -10.76 -13.00 5.24
C GLU A 103 -12.13 -13.67 5.28
N THR A 104 -12.39 -14.51 6.29
CA THR A 104 -13.69 -15.18 6.45
C THR A 104 -14.80 -14.17 6.76
N ASN A 105 -14.51 -13.10 7.49
CA ASN A 105 -15.48 -12.05 7.78
C ASN A 105 -15.85 -11.26 6.51
N ILE A 106 -14.86 -10.73 5.79
CA ILE A 106 -15.14 -9.84 4.66
C ILE A 106 -15.72 -10.59 3.45
N ARG A 107 -15.30 -11.84 3.18
CA ARG A 107 -15.76 -12.63 2.02
C ARG A 107 -16.98 -13.48 2.32
N MET A 108 -16.87 -14.38 3.30
CA MET A 108 -17.94 -15.35 3.56
C MET A 108 -19.10 -14.72 4.32
N LEU A 109 -18.83 -14.07 5.45
CA LEU A 109 -19.90 -13.43 6.21
C LEU A 109 -20.48 -12.24 5.44
N GLY A 110 -19.64 -11.39 4.84
CA GLY A 110 -20.05 -10.31 3.96
C GLY A 110 -20.91 -10.77 2.78
N GLY A 111 -20.45 -11.78 2.03
CA GLY A 111 -21.18 -12.32 0.88
C GLY A 111 -22.52 -12.95 1.23
N LEU A 112 -22.59 -13.73 2.32
CA LEU A 112 -23.86 -14.31 2.80
C LEU A 112 -24.87 -13.24 3.24
N LEU A 113 -24.41 -12.24 3.99
CA LEU A 113 -25.26 -11.14 4.46
C LEU A 113 -25.76 -10.31 3.27
N SER A 114 -24.87 -10.00 2.32
CA SER A 114 -25.22 -9.24 1.13
C SER A 114 -26.21 -9.97 0.22
N ALA A 115 -25.96 -11.25 -0.06
CA ALA A 115 -26.88 -12.08 -0.81
C ALA A 115 -28.25 -12.19 -0.10
N HIS A 116 -28.27 -12.31 1.23
CA HIS A 116 -29.51 -12.34 2.01
C HIS A 116 -30.32 -11.04 1.85
N VAL A 117 -29.70 -9.87 2.08
CA VAL A 117 -30.42 -8.59 2.01
C VAL A 117 -30.92 -8.29 0.60
N LEU A 118 -30.12 -8.62 -0.43
CA LEU A 118 -30.51 -8.45 -1.83
C LEU A 118 -31.64 -9.41 -2.21
N ALA A 119 -31.56 -10.68 -1.80
CA ALA A 119 -32.61 -11.65 -2.05
C ALA A 119 -33.93 -11.23 -1.40
N MET A 120 -33.89 -10.72 -0.16
CA MET A 120 -35.08 -10.20 0.53
C MET A 120 -35.64 -8.94 -0.15
N ALA A 121 -34.78 -8.01 -0.57
CA ALA A 121 -35.20 -6.79 -1.25
C ALA A 121 -35.85 -7.07 -2.62
N LEU A 122 -35.33 -8.07 -3.36
CA LEU A 122 -35.81 -8.42 -4.70
C LEU A 122 -36.95 -9.45 -4.70
N LYS A 123 -37.20 -10.13 -3.58
CA LYS A 123 -38.25 -11.15 -3.44
C LYS A 123 -39.64 -10.72 -3.93
N PRO A 124 -40.11 -9.46 -3.71
CA PRO A 124 -41.43 -9.03 -4.19
C PRO A 124 -41.53 -8.99 -5.72
N ASP A 125 -40.45 -8.62 -6.40
CA ASP A 125 -40.44 -8.31 -7.83
C ASP A 125 -39.89 -9.45 -8.70
N VAL A 126 -39.13 -10.39 -8.10
CA VAL A 126 -38.42 -11.45 -8.81
C VAL A 126 -39.00 -12.83 -8.48
N PRO A 127 -39.75 -13.48 -9.41
CA PRO A 127 -40.37 -14.78 -9.17
C PRO A 127 -39.38 -15.89 -8.78
N ALA A 128 -38.16 -15.83 -9.31
CA ALA A 128 -37.11 -16.81 -9.02
C ALA A 128 -36.66 -16.84 -7.56
N LEU A 129 -37.01 -15.82 -6.75
CA LEU A 129 -36.61 -15.67 -5.35
C LEU A 129 -37.77 -15.84 -4.37
N GLN A 130 -39.00 -16.10 -4.84
CA GLN A 130 -40.17 -16.26 -3.97
C GLN A 130 -40.04 -17.39 -2.95
N TRP A 131 -39.26 -18.42 -3.27
CA TRP A 131 -38.99 -19.57 -2.40
C TRP A 131 -38.05 -19.27 -1.24
N TYR A 132 -37.24 -18.20 -1.31
CA TYR A 132 -36.19 -17.92 -0.34
C TYR A 132 -36.77 -17.43 0.99
N GLU A 133 -36.43 -18.06 2.11
CA GLU A 133 -37.01 -17.76 3.43
C GLU A 133 -35.98 -17.24 4.45
N GLY A 134 -34.74 -16.99 4.03
CA GLY A 134 -33.70 -16.41 4.88
C GLY A 134 -32.60 -17.38 5.29
N GLU A 135 -32.47 -18.51 4.59
CA GLU A 135 -31.52 -19.58 4.88
C GLU A 135 -30.07 -19.08 4.95
N LEU A 136 -29.68 -18.12 4.10
CA LEU A 136 -28.33 -17.55 4.14
C LEU A 136 -28.06 -16.76 5.42
N LEU A 137 -29.08 -16.15 6.03
CA LEU A 137 -28.91 -15.47 7.32
C LEU A 137 -28.65 -16.48 8.45
N THR A 138 -29.32 -17.63 8.42
CA THR A 138 -29.04 -18.73 9.36
C THR A 138 -27.61 -19.26 9.20
N MET A 139 -27.13 -19.39 7.96
CA MET A 139 -25.75 -19.76 7.67
C MET A 139 -24.75 -18.69 8.15
N ALA A 140 -25.04 -17.42 7.90
CA ALA A 140 -24.24 -16.29 8.37
C ALA A 140 -24.16 -16.26 9.90
N GLU A 141 -25.25 -16.57 10.61
CA GLU A 141 -25.26 -16.67 12.07
C GLU A 141 -24.40 -17.84 12.58
N ASP A 142 -24.46 -19.02 11.95
CA ASP A 142 -23.57 -20.13 12.34
C ASP A 142 -22.10 -19.77 12.15
N LEU A 143 -21.75 -19.13 11.03
CA LEU A 143 -20.40 -18.66 10.77
C LEU A 143 -19.96 -17.61 11.79
N GLY A 144 -20.80 -16.59 12.04
CA GLY A 144 -20.54 -15.56 13.03
C GLY A 144 -20.27 -16.15 14.42
N ARG A 145 -21.08 -17.14 14.84
CA ARG A 145 -20.89 -17.87 16.10
C ARG A 145 -19.55 -18.59 16.18
N ARG A 146 -19.05 -19.13 15.06
CA ARG A 146 -17.73 -19.80 14.98
C ARG A 146 -16.56 -18.82 15.02
N LEU A 147 -16.76 -17.58 14.57
CA LEU A 147 -15.75 -16.52 14.64
C LEU A 147 -15.68 -15.85 16.03
N LEU A 148 -16.79 -15.82 16.79
CA LEU A 148 -16.85 -15.19 18.12
C LEU A 148 -15.72 -15.58 19.11
N PRO A 149 -15.26 -16.85 19.19
CA PRO A 149 -14.15 -17.23 20.05
C PRO A 149 -12.86 -16.44 19.81
N ALA A 150 -12.62 -15.94 18.59
CA ALA A 150 -11.44 -15.15 18.27
C ALA A 150 -11.39 -13.83 19.06
N PHE A 151 -12.54 -13.27 19.45
CA PHE A 151 -12.63 -12.03 20.23
C PHE A 151 -12.40 -12.25 21.74
N ASN A 152 -12.17 -13.49 22.18
CA ASN A 152 -11.94 -13.81 23.59
C ASN A 152 -10.48 -13.58 24.00
N THR A 153 -9.99 -12.35 23.78
CA THR A 153 -8.64 -11.91 24.17
C THR A 153 -8.70 -10.93 25.32
N SER A 154 -7.57 -10.75 26.01
CA SER A 154 -7.47 -9.82 27.15
C SER A 154 -7.81 -8.37 26.77
N THR A 155 -7.53 -7.97 25.53
CA THR A 155 -7.81 -6.62 25.03
C THR A 155 -9.17 -6.48 24.36
N GLY A 156 -9.77 -7.59 23.91
CA GLY A 156 -10.96 -7.62 23.05
C GLY A 156 -10.68 -7.49 21.56
N ILE A 157 -9.41 -7.37 21.15
CA ILE A 157 -8.99 -7.41 19.75
C ILE A 157 -8.94 -8.87 19.30
N PRO A 158 -9.55 -9.25 18.17
CA PRO A 158 -9.62 -10.64 17.75
C PRO A 158 -8.25 -11.25 17.42
N HIS A 159 -8.10 -12.55 17.66
CA HIS A 159 -7.04 -13.35 17.04
C HIS A 159 -7.12 -13.25 15.52
N GLY A 160 -5.98 -13.26 14.82
CA GLY A 160 -5.97 -13.29 13.34
C GLY A 160 -6.50 -14.60 12.74
N ARG A 161 -6.47 -15.70 13.51
CA ARG A 161 -6.85 -17.04 13.06
C ARG A 161 -7.82 -17.70 14.04
N VAL A 162 -8.68 -18.57 13.53
CA VAL A 162 -9.63 -19.38 14.32
C VAL A 162 -9.88 -20.73 13.65
N ASN A 163 -10.03 -21.81 14.42
CA ASN A 163 -10.49 -23.09 13.90
C ASN A 163 -12.04 -23.09 13.85
N LEU A 164 -12.61 -23.43 12.69
CA LEU A 164 -14.07 -23.36 12.49
C LEU A 164 -14.88 -24.34 13.36
N ARG A 165 -14.29 -25.48 13.75
CA ARG A 165 -14.92 -26.47 14.64
C ARG A 165 -14.54 -26.29 16.11
N HIS A 166 -13.28 -25.98 16.37
CA HIS A 166 -12.70 -26.00 17.73
C HIS A 166 -12.43 -24.61 18.33
N GLY A 167 -12.69 -23.53 17.58
CA GLY A 167 -12.44 -22.15 18.02
C GLY A 167 -10.94 -21.88 18.17
N ILE A 168 -10.53 -21.36 19.33
CA ILE A 168 -9.13 -20.95 19.61
C ILE A 168 -8.26 -22.07 20.23
N ARG A 169 -8.81 -23.27 20.41
CA ARG A 169 -8.05 -24.39 21.00
C ARG A 169 -6.88 -24.77 20.08
N GLY A 170 -5.66 -24.83 20.63
CA GLY A 170 -4.45 -25.13 19.86
C GLY A 170 -3.80 -23.94 19.15
N LEU A 171 -4.39 -22.74 19.23
CA LEU A 171 -3.89 -21.51 18.60
C LEU A 171 -3.26 -20.51 19.60
N SER A 172 -2.95 -20.96 20.82
CA SER A 172 -2.45 -20.12 21.92
C SER A 172 -1.08 -19.47 21.67
N GLU A 173 -0.35 -19.93 20.67
CA GLU A 173 0.93 -19.35 20.25
C GLU A 173 0.77 -18.10 19.37
N SER A 174 -0.37 -17.97 18.67
CA SER A 174 -0.65 -16.83 17.80
C SER A 174 -1.11 -15.62 18.61
N ARG A 175 -0.16 -14.74 18.96
CA ARG A 175 -0.39 -13.54 19.79
C ARG A 175 -0.50 -12.24 19.02
N GLU A 176 -0.38 -12.29 17.69
CA GLU A 176 -0.29 -11.11 16.83
C GLU A 176 -1.46 -11.05 15.85
N THR A 177 -1.86 -9.83 15.49
CA THR A 177 -2.82 -9.57 14.42
C THR A 177 -2.50 -8.23 13.75
N CYS A 178 -2.99 -8.03 12.53
CA CYS A 178 -2.82 -6.76 11.83
C CYS A 178 -3.92 -5.75 12.20
N THR A 179 -3.69 -4.45 11.97
CA THR A 179 -4.67 -3.40 12.29
C THR A 179 -5.94 -3.54 11.45
N ALA A 180 -5.81 -3.78 10.15
CA ALA A 180 -6.92 -4.09 9.26
C ALA A 180 -7.68 -5.34 9.74
N CYS A 181 -6.95 -6.41 10.05
CA CYS A 181 -7.49 -7.68 10.53
C CYS A 181 -8.37 -7.53 11.76
N ALA A 182 -8.02 -6.62 12.68
CA ALA A 182 -8.78 -6.35 13.89
C ALA A 182 -9.88 -5.28 13.70
N GLY A 183 -9.67 -4.35 12.78
CA GLY A 183 -10.51 -3.17 12.56
C GLY A 183 -11.66 -3.39 11.57
N THR A 184 -11.53 -4.37 10.69
CA THR A 184 -12.44 -4.59 9.56
C THR A 184 -13.45 -5.70 9.85
N MET A 185 -14.10 -5.59 11.01
CA MET A 185 -15.14 -6.52 11.47
C MET A 185 -16.50 -5.85 11.65
N ILE A 186 -16.52 -4.52 11.84
CA ILE A 186 -17.68 -3.83 12.39
C ILE A 186 -18.88 -3.81 11.44
N LEU A 187 -18.69 -3.72 10.12
CA LEU A 187 -19.81 -3.62 9.19
C LEU A 187 -20.62 -4.93 9.14
N GLU A 188 -19.96 -6.06 8.92
CA GLU A 188 -20.59 -7.38 8.80
C GLU A 188 -21.15 -7.84 10.14
N MET A 189 -20.38 -7.66 11.23
CA MET A 189 -20.83 -8.05 12.57
C MET A 189 -22.00 -7.18 13.05
N ALA A 190 -22.04 -5.88 12.71
CA ALA A 190 -23.19 -5.04 13.00
C ALA A 190 -24.40 -5.45 12.16
N ALA A 191 -24.24 -5.67 10.86
CA ALA A 191 -25.31 -6.15 10.00
C ALA A 191 -25.88 -7.50 10.50
N LEU A 192 -25.03 -8.45 10.88
CA LEU A 192 -25.46 -9.72 11.46
C LEU A 192 -26.25 -9.50 12.76
N SER A 193 -25.78 -8.64 13.66
CA SER A 193 -26.50 -8.32 14.90
C SER A 193 -27.87 -7.69 14.66
N ARG A 194 -27.98 -6.77 13.70
CA ARG A 194 -29.25 -6.08 13.38
C ARG A 194 -30.25 -7.02 12.71
N LEU A 195 -29.78 -7.89 11.82
CA LEU A 195 -30.64 -8.84 11.10
C LEU A 195 -31.09 -10.03 11.97
N THR A 196 -30.24 -10.51 12.87
CA THR A 196 -30.56 -11.63 13.78
C THR A 196 -31.22 -11.18 15.09
N GLY A 197 -31.07 -9.90 15.45
CA GLY A 197 -31.46 -9.37 16.76
C GLY A 197 -30.50 -9.72 17.90
N ASN A 198 -29.37 -10.39 17.63
CA ASN A 198 -28.38 -10.76 18.63
C ASN A 198 -27.25 -9.71 18.72
N PRO A 199 -27.15 -8.89 19.77
CA PRO A 199 -26.22 -7.76 19.84
C PRO A 199 -24.76 -8.16 20.08
N VAL A 200 -24.46 -9.43 20.32
CA VAL A 200 -23.11 -9.88 20.72
C VAL A 200 -22.08 -9.60 19.62
N TYR A 201 -22.43 -9.80 18.35
CA TYR A 201 -21.52 -9.60 17.21
C TYR A 201 -21.08 -8.14 17.11
N GLU A 202 -22.04 -7.21 17.01
CA GLU A 202 -21.83 -5.77 16.99
C GLU A 202 -21.02 -5.32 18.22
N THR A 203 -21.40 -5.74 19.43
CA THR A 203 -20.73 -5.34 20.68
C THR A 203 -19.25 -5.74 20.70
N LYS A 204 -18.91 -6.94 20.20
CA LYS A 204 -17.53 -7.42 20.15
C LYS A 204 -16.70 -6.64 19.14
N ALA A 205 -17.25 -6.35 17.96
CA ALA A 205 -16.58 -5.55 16.95
C ALA A 205 -16.36 -4.09 17.39
N HIS A 206 -17.36 -3.46 18.03
CA HIS A 206 -17.22 -2.12 18.65
C HIS A 206 -16.07 -2.09 19.66
N LYS A 207 -15.99 -3.10 20.53
CA LYS A 207 -14.94 -3.20 21.54
C LYS A 207 -13.54 -3.27 20.92
N ALA A 208 -13.39 -3.99 19.80
CA ALA A 208 -12.12 -4.05 19.06
C ALA A 208 -11.74 -2.68 18.50
N MET A 209 -12.68 -1.98 17.84
CA MET A 209 -12.48 -0.61 17.32
C MET A 209 -12.13 0.39 18.43
N ASP A 210 -12.81 0.31 19.57
CA ASP A 210 -12.54 1.16 20.74
C ASP A 210 -11.16 0.92 21.33
N ARG A 211 -10.71 -0.35 21.33
CA ARG A 211 -9.37 -0.68 21.81
C ARG A 211 -8.31 -0.17 20.85
N LEU A 212 -8.47 -0.37 19.55
CA LEU A 212 -7.56 0.15 18.51
C LEU A 212 -7.41 1.68 18.62
N TRP A 213 -8.53 2.40 18.72
CA TRP A 213 -8.52 3.85 18.92
C TRP A 213 -7.74 4.29 20.15
N LYS A 214 -7.85 3.55 21.27
CA LYS A 214 -7.15 3.86 22.53
C LYS A 214 -5.64 3.63 22.47
N ILE A 215 -5.18 2.67 21.68
CA ILE A 215 -3.74 2.31 21.59
C ILE A 215 -2.98 3.05 20.49
N ARG A 216 -3.67 3.83 19.64
CA ARG A 216 -3.02 4.69 18.63
C ARG A 216 -1.96 5.59 19.26
N HIS A 217 -1.00 6.04 18.44
CA HIS A 217 0.02 6.96 18.96
C HIS A 217 -0.59 8.32 19.30
N ARG A 218 -0.53 8.74 20.57
CA ARG A 218 -1.28 9.93 21.06
C ARG A 218 -0.88 11.26 20.42
N THR A 219 0.36 11.39 19.94
CA THR A 219 0.86 12.67 19.40
C THR A 219 0.69 12.78 17.89
N SER A 220 0.82 11.65 17.17
CA SER A 220 0.73 11.63 15.71
C SER A 220 -0.63 11.15 15.22
N ASP A 221 -1.44 10.54 16.09
CA ASP A 221 -2.70 9.85 15.77
C ASP A 221 -2.56 8.73 14.73
N LEU A 222 -1.35 8.27 14.47
CA LEU A 222 -1.05 7.17 13.55
C LEU A 222 -1.21 5.80 14.23
N MET A 223 -1.47 4.79 13.40
CA MET A 223 -1.58 3.39 13.78
C MET A 223 -0.33 2.62 13.35
N GLY A 224 0.05 1.58 14.10
CA GLY A 224 1.03 0.61 13.59
C GLY A 224 0.35 -0.41 12.67
N THR A 225 1.14 -1.32 12.08
CA THR A 225 0.61 -2.36 11.19
C THR A 225 0.27 -3.64 11.94
N VAL A 226 1.09 -4.05 12.92
CA VAL A 226 0.93 -5.33 13.65
C VAL A 226 0.93 -5.09 15.14
N ILE A 227 0.01 -5.75 15.83
CA ILE A 227 -0.27 -5.54 17.24
C ILE A 227 -0.27 -6.88 17.97
N ASN A 228 0.11 -6.86 19.24
CA ASN A 228 -0.08 -8.00 20.12
C ASN A 228 -1.46 -7.93 20.81
N ILE A 229 -2.24 -9.00 20.69
CA ILE A 229 -3.65 -9.05 21.13
C ILE A 229 -3.84 -9.15 22.65
N HIS A 230 -2.80 -9.50 23.42
CA HIS A 230 -2.92 -9.69 24.86
C HIS A 230 -2.52 -8.45 25.66
N ASN A 231 -1.44 -7.75 25.28
CA ASN A 231 -1.02 -6.51 25.93
C ASN A 231 -1.49 -5.26 25.15
N GLY A 232 -1.73 -5.36 23.84
CA GLY A 232 -2.04 -4.22 22.98
C GLY A 232 -0.82 -3.42 22.53
N ASP A 233 0.38 -3.99 22.64
CA ASP A 233 1.62 -3.35 22.19
C ASP A 233 1.79 -3.47 20.68
N TRP A 234 2.29 -2.40 20.06
CA TRP A 234 2.63 -2.39 18.64
C TRP A 234 3.93 -3.15 18.38
N VAL A 235 3.82 -4.28 17.67
CA VAL A 235 4.95 -5.10 17.23
C VAL A 235 5.63 -4.45 16.02
N ARG A 236 4.84 -4.12 14.99
CA ARG A 236 5.31 -3.35 13.83
C ARG A 236 4.71 -1.96 13.85
N LYS A 237 5.58 -0.95 13.98
CA LYS A 237 5.24 0.47 14.20
C LYS A 237 5.24 1.29 12.91
N ASP A 238 5.23 0.61 11.77
CA ASP A 238 5.11 1.23 10.46
C ASP A 238 3.65 1.63 10.25
N SER A 239 3.45 2.83 9.70
CA SER A 239 2.16 3.44 9.47
C SER A 239 2.11 3.92 8.03
N GLY A 240 1.15 3.40 7.28
CA GLY A 240 0.84 3.82 5.93
C GLY A 240 -0.68 3.81 5.73
N VAL A 241 -1.09 3.93 4.47
CA VAL A 241 -2.49 3.70 4.05
C VAL A 241 -2.67 2.35 3.35
N GLY A 242 -1.59 1.65 3.03
CA GLY A 242 -1.65 0.36 2.34
C GLY A 242 -1.76 -0.85 3.26
N ALA A 243 -1.24 -1.98 2.77
CA ALA A 243 -1.42 -3.31 3.35
C ALA A 243 -1.27 -3.38 4.87
N GLY A 244 -2.32 -3.88 5.53
CA GLY A 244 -2.38 -4.18 6.96
C GLY A 244 -2.96 -3.06 7.84
N ILE A 245 -3.32 -1.92 7.26
CA ILE A 245 -4.00 -0.81 7.94
C ILE A 245 -5.16 -0.24 7.09
N ASP A 246 -4.98 -0.14 5.78
CA ASP A 246 -6.01 0.14 4.76
C ASP A 246 -7.48 0.12 5.24
N SER A 247 -8.08 -1.07 5.35
CA SER A 247 -9.50 -1.26 5.57
C SER A 247 -9.98 -0.89 6.98
N TYR A 248 -9.06 -0.64 7.93
CA TYR A 248 -9.43 -0.03 9.23
C TYR A 248 -9.86 1.43 9.06
N TYR A 249 -9.15 2.21 8.23
CA TYR A 249 -9.55 3.58 7.94
C TYR A 249 -10.86 3.61 7.15
N GLU A 250 -11.00 2.70 6.19
CA GLU A 250 -12.23 2.52 5.43
C GLU A 250 -13.42 2.26 6.36
N TYR A 251 -13.29 1.35 7.32
CA TYR A 251 -14.37 0.98 8.23
C TYR A 251 -14.64 2.05 9.28
N CYS A 252 -13.68 2.91 9.61
CA CYS A 252 -13.99 4.11 10.40
C CYS A 252 -14.95 5.04 9.65
N LEU A 253 -14.80 5.27 8.35
CA LEU A 253 -15.75 6.11 7.62
C LEU A 253 -17.06 5.37 7.33
N LYS A 254 -16.96 4.15 6.79
CA LYS A 254 -18.14 3.37 6.38
C LYS A 254 -19.02 2.95 7.57
N ALA A 255 -18.45 2.76 8.77
CA ALA A 255 -19.26 2.50 9.97
C ALA A 255 -20.07 3.72 10.41
N TYR A 256 -19.54 4.94 10.22
CA TYR A 256 -20.35 6.15 10.42
C TYR A 256 -21.51 6.20 9.41
N ILE A 257 -21.25 5.92 8.13
CA ILE A 257 -22.28 5.90 7.08
C ILE A 257 -23.36 4.86 7.38
N LEU A 258 -22.98 3.65 7.80
CA LEU A 258 -23.91 2.54 8.04
C LEU A 258 -24.66 2.64 9.38
N LEU A 259 -23.97 3.06 10.46
CA LEU A 259 -24.50 2.99 11.83
C LEU A 259 -24.97 4.36 12.33
N GLY A 260 -24.55 5.45 11.71
CA GLY A 260 -24.85 6.83 12.12
C GLY A 260 -24.16 7.26 13.42
N ASP A 261 -23.11 6.54 13.86
CA ASP A 261 -22.40 6.82 15.11
C ASP A 261 -21.24 7.80 14.86
N GLU A 262 -21.40 9.05 15.31
CA GLU A 262 -20.45 10.16 15.13
C GLU A 262 -19.05 9.86 15.66
N LYS A 263 -18.91 8.93 16.62
CA LYS A 263 -17.58 8.56 17.13
C LYS A 263 -16.68 8.03 16.03
N TYR A 264 -17.24 7.35 15.02
CA TYR A 264 -16.47 6.78 13.93
C TYR A 264 -16.00 7.84 12.95
N LEU A 265 -16.84 8.83 12.66
CA LEU A 265 -16.46 10.00 11.86
C LEU A 265 -15.34 10.80 12.54
N ALA A 266 -15.46 11.05 13.86
CA ALA A 266 -14.44 11.75 14.62
C ALA A 266 -13.08 11.02 14.58
N ARG A 267 -13.10 9.68 14.72
CA ARG A 267 -11.90 8.83 14.60
C ARG A 267 -11.30 8.91 13.21
N PHE A 268 -12.14 8.77 12.18
CA PHE A 268 -11.72 8.85 10.79
C PHE A 268 -11.06 10.20 10.49
N ASN A 269 -11.71 11.32 10.81
CA ASN A 269 -11.19 12.67 10.57
C ASN A 269 -9.84 12.88 11.26
N ARG A 270 -9.67 12.37 12.48
CA ARG A 270 -8.38 12.45 13.19
C ARG A 270 -7.28 11.67 12.47
N HIS A 271 -7.56 10.44 12.05
CA HIS A 271 -6.62 9.62 11.29
C HIS A 271 -6.34 10.23 9.91
N TYR A 272 -7.35 10.72 9.21
CA TYR A 272 -7.23 11.36 7.90
C TYR A 272 -6.28 12.56 7.97
N ASN A 273 -6.48 13.45 8.95
CA ASN A 273 -5.62 14.61 9.17
C ASN A 273 -4.17 14.20 9.46
N ALA A 274 -3.95 13.12 10.22
CA ALA A 274 -2.63 12.59 10.48
C ALA A 274 -1.97 12.01 9.22
N VAL A 275 -2.73 11.23 8.43
CA VAL A 275 -2.27 10.67 7.15
C VAL A 275 -1.88 11.77 6.19
N MET A 276 -2.75 12.76 5.98
CA MET A 276 -2.49 13.88 5.08
C MET A 276 -1.32 14.76 5.55
N LYS A 277 -1.06 14.83 6.86
CA LYS A 277 0.07 15.60 7.42
C LYS A 277 1.41 14.88 7.34
N TYR A 278 1.45 13.56 7.56
CA TYR A 278 2.69 12.82 7.78
C TYR A 278 3.04 11.83 6.66
N ILE A 279 2.02 11.21 6.04
CA ILE A 279 2.18 10.14 5.03
C ILE A 279 2.07 10.73 3.62
N SER A 280 1.13 11.66 3.41
CA SER A 280 0.93 12.30 2.11
C SER A 280 2.02 13.33 1.81
N ARG A 281 2.61 13.23 0.61
CA ARG A 281 3.55 14.19 0.03
C ARG A 281 3.13 14.50 -1.41
N GLY A 282 2.04 15.25 -1.56
CA GLY A 282 1.35 15.42 -2.84
C GLY A 282 0.64 14.12 -3.23
N PRO A 283 0.82 13.59 -4.47
CA PRO A 283 0.19 12.34 -4.89
C PRO A 283 0.89 11.08 -4.34
N ILE A 284 2.06 11.23 -3.71
CA ILE A 284 2.86 10.11 -3.19
C ILE A 284 2.48 9.87 -1.72
N MET A 285 2.22 8.61 -1.37
CA MET A 285 1.78 8.18 -0.04
C MET A 285 2.78 7.15 0.53
N LEU A 286 3.80 7.61 1.26
CA LEU A 286 4.87 6.73 1.76
C LEU A 286 4.69 6.41 3.24
N ALA A 287 4.91 5.13 3.60
CA ALA A 287 4.79 4.70 4.98
C ALA A 287 5.88 5.34 5.87
N VAL A 288 5.51 5.73 7.07
CA VAL A 288 6.35 6.38 8.09
C VAL A 288 6.32 5.59 9.39
N HIS A 289 7.25 5.86 10.30
CA HIS A 289 7.15 5.30 11.65
C HIS A 289 6.14 6.06 12.50
N MET A 290 5.19 5.36 13.14
CA MET A 290 4.11 5.99 13.91
C MET A 290 4.61 6.93 15.02
N HIS A 291 5.76 6.60 15.63
CA HIS A 291 6.36 7.33 16.76
C HIS A 291 7.36 8.41 16.31
N ARG A 292 7.81 8.35 15.05
CA ARG A 292 8.71 9.33 14.42
C ARG A 292 8.18 9.60 13.00
N PRO A 293 7.05 10.30 12.87
CA PRO A 293 6.32 10.39 11.59
C PRO A 293 7.06 11.17 10.51
N HIS A 294 8.16 11.85 10.84
CA HIS A 294 9.04 12.49 9.87
C HIS A 294 10.04 11.52 9.22
N LEU A 295 10.23 10.33 9.80
CA LEU A 295 11.08 9.28 9.26
C LEU A 295 10.24 8.30 8.46
N GLN A 296 10.63 8.15 7.20
CA GLN A 296 10.09 7.16 6.30
C GLN A 296 10.48 5.76 6.79
N SER A 297 9.51 4.85 6.79
CA SER A 297 9.69 3.45 7.17
C SER A 297 9.91 2.55 5.94
N ARG A 298 9.22 2.84 4.84
CA ARG A 298 9.32 2.09 3.57
C ARG A 298 9.61 3.03 2.42
N ASN A 299 10.45 2.60 1.47
CA ASN A 299 10.79 3.34 0.24
C ASN A 299 9.89 3.02 -0.97
N PHE A 300 8.84 2.23 -0.75
CA PHE A 300 7.87 1.85 -1.77
C PHE A 300 6.43 2.07 -1.29
N MET A 301 5.54 2.04 -2.26
CA MET A 301 4.08 2.09 -2.17
C MET A 301 3.54 0.74 -2.63
N ASP A 302 2.62 0.15 -1.88
CA ASP A 302 1.91 -1.07 -2.28
C ASP A 302 0.67 -0.76 -3.14
N ALA A 303 0.26 -1.70 -3.99
CA ALA A 303 -0.89 -1.53 -4.88
C ALA A 303 -2.22 -1.34 -4.14
N LEU A 304 -2.34 -1.89 -2.92
CA LEU A 304 -3.57 -1.83 -2.14
C LEU A 304 -3.94 -0.39 -1.79
N LEU A 305 -2.98 0.53 -1.68
CA LEU A 305 -3.27 1.96 -1.44
C LEU A 305 -4.21 2.59 -2.48
N ALA A 306 -4.40 1.95 -3.63
CA ALA A 306 -5.25 2.42 -4.71
C ALA A 306 -6.74 2.55 -4.33
N PHE A 307 -7.19 2.03 -3.18
CA PHE A 307 -8.55 2.27 -2.64
C PHE A 307 -8.70 3.68 -2.03
N TRP A 308 -7.60 4.29 -1.58
CA TRP A 308 -7.60 5.54 -0.82
C TRP A 308 -8.28 6.71 -1.55
N PRO A 309 -8.09 6.91 -2.88
CA PRO A 309 -8.84 7.93 -3.63
C PRO A 309 -10.37 7.72 -3.56
N GLY A 310 -10.85 6.48 -3.62
CA GLY A 310 -12.27 6.16 -3.44
C GLY A 310 -12.78 6.58 -2.07
N LEU A 311 -11.99 6.33 -1.02
CA LEU A 311 -12.31 6.77 0.34
C LEU A 311 -12.31 8.30 0.49
N GLN A 312 -11.37 8.99 -0.17
CA GLN A 312 -11.33 10.46 -0.21
C GLN A 312 -12.56 11.04 -0.92
N VAL A 313 -13.04 10.39 -1.99
CA VAL A 313 -14.30 10.78 -2.65
C VAL A 313 -15.49 10.63 -1.71
N LEU A 314 -15.57 9.53 -0.95
CA LEU A 314 -16.64 9.34 0.05
C LEU A 314 -16.64 10.41 1.14
N LEU A 315 -15.46 10.88 1.56
CA LEU A 315 -15.32 12.02 2.48
C LEU A 315 -15.73 13.37 1.84
N GLY A 316 -15.67 13.46 0.51
CA GLY A 316 -15.89 14.70 -0.25
C GLY A 316 -14.60 15.45 -0.61
N ASP A 317 -13.42 14.88 -0.35
CA ASP A 317 -12.11 15.46 -0.69
C ASP A 317 -11.63 15.02 -2.08
N VAL A 318 -12.28 15.55 -3.12
CA VAL A 318 -12.10 15.07 -4.50
C VAL A 318 -10.73 15.43 -5.10
N ARG A 319 -10.13 16.56 -4.72
CA ARG A 319 -8.90 17.04 -5.38
C ARG A 319 -7.69 16.11 -5.13
N PRO A 320 -7.33 15.78 -3.87
CA PRO A 320 -6.25 14.83 -3.59
C PRO A 320 -6.52 13.43 -4.15
N ALA A 321 -7.80 13.05 -4.24
CA ALA A 321 -8.21 11.80 -4.86
C ALA A 321 -7.85 11.75 -6.35
N VAL A 322 -8.15 12.83 -7.09
CA VAL A 322 -7.76 12.97 -8.50
C VAL A 322 -6.24 12.93 -8.66
N GLU A 323 -5.49 13.60 -7.78
CA GLU A 323 -4.02 13.63 -7.84
C GLU A 323 -3.41 12.22 -7.66
N THR A 324 -3.84 11.52 -6.60
CA THR A 324 -3.33 10.17 -6.30
C THR A 324 -3.75 9.15 -7.36
N HIS A 325 -4.99 9.22 -7.85
CA HIS A 325 -5.49 8.33 -8.90
C HIS A 325 -4.74 8.53 -10.23
N GLU A 326 -4.48 9.78 -10.62
CA GLU A 326 -3.74 10.07 -11.85
C GLU A 326 -2.29 9.55 -11.77
N MET A 327 -1.65 9.63 -10.60
CA MET A 327 -0.34 9.02 -10.37
C MET A 327 -0.39 7.49 -10.54
N LEU A 328 -1.39 6.82 -9.97
CA LEU A 328 -1.57 5.37 -10.13
C LEU A 328 -1.85 4.99 -11.59
N TYR A 329 -2.63 5.80 -12.30
CA TYR A 329 -2.89 5.57 -13.73
C TYR A 329 -1.61 5.68 -14.56
N GLN A 330 -0.71 6.60 -14.23
CA GLN A 330 0.61 6.71 -14.86
C GLN A 330 1.49 5.48 -14.61
N VAL A 331 1.49 4.95 -13.38
CA VAL A 331 2.18 3.68 -13.07
C VAL A 331 1.62 2.53 -13.91
N MET A 332 0.30 2.43 -14.01
CA MET A 332 -0.38 1.44 -14.84
C MET A 332 -0.03 1.60 -16.33
N GLN A 333 -0.04 2.82 -16.87
CA GLN A 333 0.32 3.08 -18.26
C GLN A 333 1.77 2.66 -18.58
N ARG A 334 2.67 2.81 -17.60
CA ARG A 334 4.08 2.43 -17.74
C ARG A 334 4.28 0.92 -17.72
N HIS A 335 3.58 0.20 -16.84
CA HIS A 335 3.81 -1.23 -16.57
C HIS A 335 2.67 -2.14 -17.02
N THR A 336 1.68 -1.62 -17.75
CA THR A 336 0.42 -2.29 -18.15
C THR A 336 -0.55 -2.55 -17.00
N PHE A 337 -0.05 -3.00 -15.86
CA PHE A 337 -0.78 -3.14 -14.60
C PHE A 337 -0.04 -2.40 -13.49
N ILE A 338 -0.74 -2.09 -12.39
CA ILE A 338 -0.09 -1.59 -11.18
C ILE A 338 0.62 -2.78 -10.53
N PRO A 339 1.97 -2.74 -10.38
CA PRO A 339 2.71 -3.77 -9.68
C PRO A 339 2.33 -3.77 -8.19
N GLU A 340 2.40 -4.93 -7.55
CA GLU A 340 2.11 -5.15 -6.13
C GLU A 340 2.82 -4.15 -5.21
N ALA A 341 4.04 -3.74 -5.57
CA ALA A 341 4.69 -2.60 -4.98
C ALA A 341 5.55 -1.83 -6.00
N PHE A 342 5.62 -0.51 -5.85
CA PHE A 342 6.45 0.37 -6.67
C PHE A 342 7.09 1.50 -5.85
N THR A 343 8.25 1.96 -6.30
CA THR A 343 8.99 3.07 -5.68
C THR A 343 8.41 4.43 -6.07
N SER A 344 8.83 5.49 -5.38
CA SER A 344 8.38 6.87 -5.67
C SER A 344 8.75 7.38 -7.06
N ASP A 345 9.72 6.77 -7.75
CA ASP A 345 10.08 7.03 -9.14
C ASP A 345 9.36 6.09 -10.15
N PHE A 346 8.31 5.43 -9.68
CA PHE A 346 7.43 4.54 -10.44
C PHE A 346 8.14 3.32 -11.04
N GLN A 347 9.16 2.79 -10.36
CA GLN A 347 9.78 1.51 -10.72
C GLN A 347 9.11 0.37 -9.98
N VAL A 348 9.12 -0.80 -10.60
CA VAL A 348 8.61 -2.03 -9.98
C VAL A 348 9.51 -2.42 -8.81
N HIS A 349 8.94 -2.47 -7.60
CA HIS A 349 9.57 -3.07 -6.43
C HIS A 349 9.20 -4.55 -6.33
N TRP A 350 7.89 -4.86 -6.36
CA TRP A 350 7.35 -6.21 -6.46
C TRP A 350 6.43 -6.32 -7.67
N GLY A 351 6.77 -7.21 -8.60
CA GLY A 351 6.16 -7.26 -9.92
C GLY A 351 4.80 -7.97 -9.99
N GLN A 352 4.34 -8.63 -8.93
CA GLN A 352 3.09 -9.40 -8.96
C GLN A 352 1.89 -8.50 -9.22
N HIS A 353 0.84 -9.04 -9.84
CA HIS A 353 -0.46 -8.40 -9.98
C HIS A 353 -1.56 -9.47 -9.96
N PRO A 354 -2.20 -9.72 -8.80
CA PRO A 354 -3.21 -10.76 -8.65
C PRO A 354 -4.61 -10.29 -9.09
N LEU A 355 -4.70 -9.42 -10.10
CA LEU A 355 -5.97 -8.90 -10.64
C LEU A 355 -6.77 -8.03 -9.65
N ARG A 356 -6.04 -7.22 -8.89
CA ARG A 356 -6.50 -6.36 -7.80
C ARG A 356 -7.59 -5.35 -8.18
N PRO A 357 -8.64 -5.16 -7.36
CA PRO A 357 -9.78 -4.30 -7.68
C PRO A 357 -9.63 -2.83 -7.27
N GLU A 358 -8.71 -2.48 -6.37
CA GLU A 358 -8.71 -1.21 -5.63
C GLU A 358 -8.59 0.01 -6.55
N PHE A 359 -7.83 -0.11 -7.64
CA PHE A 359 -7.73 0.95 -8.66
C PHE A 359 -9.03 1.17 -9.43
N LEU A 360 -9.78 0.09 -9.71
CA LEU A 360 -11.09 0.15 -10.37
C LEU A 360 -12.17 0.69 -9.43
N GLU A 361 -12.14 0.33 -8.15
CA GLU A 361 -13.01 0.90 -7.12
C GLU A 361 -12.88 2.43 -7.10
N SER A 362 -11.65 2.94 -6.96
CA SER A 362 -11.40 4.38 -6.98
C SER A 362 -11.80 5.04 -8.30
N THR A 363 -11.57 4.37 -9.43
CA THR A 363 -11.99 4.85 -10.76
C THR A 363 -13.52 4.99 -10.83
N TYR A 364 -14.24 4.02 -10.27
CA TYR A 364 -15.70 4.03 -10.18
C TYR A 364 -16.20 5.22 -9.34
N PHE A 365 -15.72 5.39 -8.11
CA PHE A 365 -16.14 6.51 -7.26
C PHE A 365 -15.82 7.88 -7.87
N LEU A 366 -14.63 8.05 -8.45
CA LEU A 366 -14.25 9.29 -9.13
C LEU A 366 -15.14 9.60 -10.33
N HIS A 367 -15.47 8.60 -11.15
CA HIS A 367 -16.43 8.78 -12.25
C HIS A 367 -17.81 9.19 -11.72
N ARG A 368 -18.31 8.55 -10.66
CA ARG A 368 -19.62 8.85 -10.06
C ARG A 368 -19.73 10.31 -9.59
N VAL A 369 -18.70 10.83 -8.93
CA VAL A 369 -18.75 12.20 -8.37
C VAL A 369 -18.46 13.28 -9.41
N THR A 370 -17.62 12.99 -10.41
CA THR A 370 -17.18 14.00 -11.40
C THR A 370 -17.99 13.98 -12.70
N GLY A 371 -18.56 12.84 -13.08
CA GLY A 371 -19.15 12.63 -14.40
C GLY A 371 -18.14 12.72 -15.55
N ASP A 372 -16.84 12.63 -15.26
CA ASP A 372 -15.77 12.85 -16.23
C ASP A 372 -15.48 11.58 -17.05
N ASP A 373 -15.65 11.69 -18.36
CA ASP A 373 -15.39 10.65 -19.36
C ASP A 373 -13.95 10.09 -19.32
N HIS A 374 -12.98 10.82 -18.74
CA HIS A 374 -11.62 10.33 -18.54
C HIS A 374 -11.60 9.00 -17.79
N TYR A 375 -12.38 8.86 -16.71
CA TYR A 375 -12.41 7.64 -15.91
C TYR A 375 -13.02 6.46 -16.66
N LEU A 376 -13.95 6.71 -17.60
CA LEU A 376 -14.44 5.68 -18.51
C LEU A 376 -13.33 5.21 -19.47
N GLN A 377 -12.47 6.11 -19.94
CA GLN A 377 -11.31 5.72 -20.78
C GLN A 377 -10.25 4.96 -19.97
N VAL A 378 -10.02 5.33 -18.71
CA VAL A 378 -9.17 4.57 -17.78
C VAL A 378 -9.72 3.15 -17.62
N GLY A 379 -11.01 3.00 -17.27
CA GLY A 379 -11.66 1.70 -17.16
C GLY A 379 -11.58 0.87 -18.45
N LYS A 380 -11.75 1.51 -19.61
CA LYS A 380 -11.60 0.84 -20.92
C LYS A 380 -10.18 0.32 -21.13
N THR A 381 -9.18 1.05 -20.66
CA THR A 381 -7.77 0.65 -20.74
C THR A 381 -7.50 -0.54 -19.84
N VAL A 382 -8.02 -0.54 -18.60
CA VAL A 382 -7.92 -1.66 -17.66
C VAL A 382 -8.60 -2.91 -18.24
N LEU A 383 -9.83 -2.77 -18.72
CA LEU A 383 -10.59 -3.86 -19.34
C LEU A 383 -9.81 -4.52 -20.48
N LYS A 384 -9.25 -3.71 -21.39
CA LYS A 384 -8.43 -4.22 -22.50
C LYS A 384 -7.17 -4.92 -22.02
N ALA A 385 -6.49 -4.38 -21.01
CA ALA A 385 -5.29 -5.00 -20.45
C ALA A 385 -5.60 -6.38 -19.87
N LEU A 386 -6.69 -6.52 -19.11
CA LEU A 386 -7.15 -7.81 -18.57
C LEU A 386 -7.48 -8.81 -19.70
N GLN A 387 -8.27 -8.39 -20.68
CA GLN A 387 -8.63 -9.24 -21.82
C GLN A 387 -7.42 -9.72 -22.63
N GLN A 388 -6.39 -8.88 -22.78
CA GLN A 388 -5.22 -9.19 -23.60
C GLN A 388 -4.14 -9.99 -22.87
N HIS A 389 -3.98 -9.78 -21.56
CA HIS A 389 -2.82 -10.29 -20.82
C HIS A 389 -3.15 -11.31 -19.73
N THR A 390 -4.40 -11.38 -19.26
CA THR A 390 -4.77 -12.23 -18.12
C THR A 390 -5.84 -13.26 -18.48
N ARG A 391 -6.58 -13.07 -19.57
CA ARG A 391 -7.56 -14.05 -20.07
C ARG A 391 -6.89 -15.35 -20.51
N VAL A 392 -7.37 -16.47 -20.01
CA VAL A 392 -6.95 -17.84 -20.36
C VAL A 392 -8.17 -18.73 -20.62
N PRO A 393 -8.04 -19.96 -21.16
CA PRO A 393 -9.20 -20.78 -21.50
C PRO A 393 -10.16 -21.04 -20.34
N CYS A 394 -9.65 -21.24 -19.12
CA CYS A 394 -10.43 -21.53 -17.93
C CYS A 394 -10.44 -20.34 -16.95
N GLY A 395 -10.82 -19.15 -17.42
CA GLY A 395 -10.95 -17.95 -16.58
C GLY A 395 -9.84 -16.90 -16.80
N TYR A 396 -9.37 -16.29 -15.71
CA TYR A 396 -8.33 -15.24 -15.73
C TYR A 396 -7.21 -15.57 -14.75
N ALA A 397 -5.97 -15.54 -15.24
CA ALA A 397 -4.77 -15.84 -14.47
C ALA A 397 -4.13 -14.56 -13.92
N ALA A 398 -3.73 -14.59 -12.66
CA ALA A 398 -2.87 -13.59 -12.05
C ALA A 398 -1.56 -13.42 -12.83
N VAL A 399 -0.92 -12.26 -12.71
CA VAL A 399 0.39 -12.00 -13.34
C VAL A 399 1.47 -12.09 -12.26
N ASN A 400 2.43 -13.00 -12.43
CA ASN A 400 3.53 -13.17 -11.48
C ASN A 400 4.52 -12.00 -11.52
N ASP A 401 4.79 -11.44 -12.69
CA ASP A 401 5.61 -10.23 -12.83
C ASP A 401 5.15 -9.38 -14.02
N VAL A 402 4.69 -8.15 -13.76
CA VAL A 402 4.23 -7.20 -14.79
C VAL A 402 5.28 -6.89 -15.86
N ARG A 403 6.57 -7.08 -15.56
CA ARG A 403 7.69 -6.85 -16.50
C ARG A 403 7.79 -7.97 -17.52
N THR A 404 7.61 -9.23 -17.08
CA THR A 404 7.73 -10.42 -17.94
C THR A 404 6.37 -10.86 -18.50
N ARG A 405 5.29 -10.48 -17.82
CA ARG A 405 3.90 -10.87 -18.09
C ARG A 405 3.67 -12.38 -18.02
N ILE A 406 4.51 -13.07 -17.26
CA ILE A 406 4.32 -14.50 -16.96
C ILE A 406 3.09 -14.61 -16.05
N GLN A 407 2.16 -15.48 -16.45
CA GLN A 407 0.94 -15.75 -15.70
C GLN A 407 1.21 -16.76 -14.57
N GLU A 408 0.49 -16.61 -13.47
CA GLU A 408 0.45 -17.53 -12.34
C GLU A 408 -0.88 -18.29 -12.34
N ASP A 409 -0.87 -19.57 -11.95
CA ASP A 409 -2.06 -20.43 -11.92
C ASP A 409 -2.96 -20.13 -10.71
N ARG A 410 -3.48 -18.90 -10.67
CA ARG A 410 -4.24 -18.33 -9.55
C ARG A 410 -5.33 -17.39 -10.06
N MET A 411 -6.54 -17.59 -9.55
CA MET A 411 -7.66 -16.64 -9.65
C MET A 411 -8.33 -16.54 -8.29
N ASP A 412 -8.08 -15.44 -7.57
CA ASP A 412 -8.70 -15.18 -6.27
C ASP A 412 -10.20 -14.85 -6.42
N SER A 413 -10.98 -15.09 -5.36
CA SER A 413 -12.44 -14.90 -5.37
C SER A 413 -12.89 -13.45 -5.65
N PHE A 414 -12.15 -12.46 -5.12
CA PHE A 414 -12.40 -11.02 -5.33
C PHE A 414 -12.38 -10.59 -6.80
N VAL A 415 -11.80 -11.38 -7.70
CA VAL A 415 -11.82 -11.06 -9.14
C VAL A 415 -13.26 -11.04 -9.65
N LEU A 416 -14.10 -11.97 -9.17
CA LEU A 416 -15.52 -12.01 -9.47
C LEU A 416 -16.29 -11.01 -8.61
N ALA A 417 -16.02 -10.96 -7.30
CA ALA A 417 -16.75 -10.14 -6.35
C ALA A 417 -16.52 -8.63 -6.52
N GLU A 418 -15.33 -8.22 -6.98
CA GLU A 418 -14.93 -6.82 -7.00
C GLU A 418 -14.50 -6.36 -8.39
N THR A 419 -13.44 -6.94 -8.96
CA THR A 419 -12.80 -6.42 -10.19
C THR A 419 -13.79 -6.32 -11.35
N PHE A 420 -14.52 -7.40 -11.63
CA PHE A 420 -15.53 -7.39 -12.70
C PHE A 420 -16.82 -6.65 -12.30
N LYS A 421 -17.19 -6.65 -11.02
CA LYS A 421 -18.34 -5.90 -10.49
C LYS A 421 -18.14 -4.39 -10.70
N TYR A 422 -17.00 -3.83 -10.28
CA TYR A 422 -16.67 -2.42 -10.47
C TYR A 422 -16.53 -2.04 -11.96
N LEU A 423 -15.95 -2.91 -12.80
CA LEU A 423 -15.91 -2.68 -14.25
C LEU A 423 -17.31 -2.63 -14.86
N TYR A 424 -18.22 -3.53 -14.47
CA TYR A 424 -19.59 -3.51 -14.94
C TYR A 424 -20.33 -2.24 -14.48
N MET A 425 -20.21 -1.89 -13.19
CA MET A 425 -20.83 -0.70 -12.59
C MET A 425 -20.29 0.61 -13.18
N LEU A 426 -19.00 0.69 -13.50
CA LEU A 426 -18.38 1.87 -14.11
C LEU A 426 -19.01 2.21 -15.48
N PHE A 427 -19.30 1.19 -16.28
CA PHE A 427 -19.93 1.38 -17.60
C PHE A 427 -21.47 1.36 -17.54
N GLY A 428 -22.10 0.92 -16.46
CA GLY A 428 -23.56 0.96 -16.27
C GLY A 428 -24.09 2.34 -15.88
N GLU A 429 -25.33 2.65 -16.25
CA GLU A 429 -26.12 3.75 -15.66
C GLU A 429 -26.97 3.22 -14.49
N ASP A 430 -27.44 4.09 -13.59
CA ASP A 430 -28.18 3.65 -12.38
C ASP A 430 -29.45 2.86 -12.70
N LYS A 431 -30.14 3.20 -13.80
CA LYS A 431 -31.33 2.48 -14.26
C LYS A 431 -31.04 1.07 -14.78
N ASP A 432 -29.78 0.77 -15.09
CA ASP A 432 -29.37 -0.53 -15.60
C ASP A 432 -29.12 -1.52 -14.46
N LEU A 433 -29.05 -1.04 -13.22
CA LEU A 433 -28.78 -1.84 -12.04
C LEU A 433 -30.10 -2.23 -11.37
N PRO A 434 -30.28 -3.51 -10.97
CA PRO A 434 -31.50 -3.96 -10.32
C PRO A 434 -31.78 -3.32 -8.96
N VAL A 435 -30.75 -2.78 -8.32
CA VAL A 435 -30.84 -2.14 -7.01
C VAL A 435 -30.29 -0.73 -7.09
N LYS A 436 -30.93 0.18 -6.34
CA LYS A 436 -30.48 1.55 -6.23
C LYS A 436 -29.26 1.61 -5.31
N LEU A 437 -28.09 1.82 -5.90
CA LEU A 437 -26.81 1.79 -5.19
C LEU A 437 -26.72 2.79 -4.01
N GLU A 438 -27.44 3.92 -4.10
CA GLU A 438 -27.46 4.96 -3.05
C GLU A 438 -28.06 4.47 -1.74
N ASP A 439 -28.83 3.39 -1.77
CA ASP A 439 -29.49 2.83 -0.59
C ASP A 439 -28.58 1.83 0.15
N TYR A 440 -27.35 1.61 -0.34
CA TYR A 440 -26.39 0.65 0.19
C TYR A 440 -25.01 1.29 0.42
N VAL A 441 -24.28 0.73 1.38
CA VAL A 441 -22.82 0.90 1.50
C VAL A 441 -22.14 -0.39 1.03
N LEU A 442 -21.06 -0.25 0.27
CA LEU A 442 -20.21 -1.38 -0.11
C LEU A 442 -19.20 -1.65 1.01
N THR A 443 -19.01 -2.90 1.41
CA THR A 443 -17.91 -3.30 2.32
C THR A 443 -16.55 -3.18 1.63
N THR A 444 -15.47 -3.62 2.29
CA THR A 444 -14.12 -3.66 1.69
C THR A 444 -14.02 -4.71 0.57
N GLU A 445 -14.87 -5.75 0.58
CA GLU A 445 -14.97 -6.78 -0.47
C GLU A 445 -16.12 -6.49 -1.46
N ALA A 446 -16.47 -5.22 -1.62
CA ALA A 446 -17.56 -4.75 -2.48
C ALA A 446 -18.95 -5.41 -2.25
N HIS A 447 -19.24 -5.86 -1.03
CA HIS A 447 -20.55 -6.42 -0.69
C HIS A 447 -21.57 -5.37 -0.25
N PHE A 448 -22.81 -5.53 -0.67
CA PHE A 448 -23.90 -4.59 -0.37
C PHE A 448 -24.45 -4.78 1.04
N LEU A 449 -24.41 -3.72 1.85
CA LEU A 449 -25.14 -3.61 3.12
C LEU A 449 -26.11 -2.43 3.07
N PRO A 450 -27.41 -2.61 3.38
CA PRO A 450 -28.40 -1.55 3.22
C PRO A 450 -28.29 -0.51 4.33
N LEU A 451 -28.42 0.77 3.95
CA LEU A 451 -28.40 1.90 4.89
C LEU A 451 -29.58 1.89 5.87
N SER A 452 -30.64 1.13 5.59
CA SER A 452 -31.76 0.92 6.52
C SER A 452 -31.34 0.27 7.85
N LEU A 453 -30.20 -0.44 7.89
CA LEU A 453 -29.66 -1.00 9.14
C LEU A 453 -29.34 0.08 10.19
N ALA A 454 -29.14 1.34 9.76
CA ALA A 454 -28.98 2.48 10.65
C ALA A 454 -30.21 2.73 11.55
N THR A 455 -31.42 2.48 11.03
CA THR A 455 -32.68 2.76 11.74
C THR A 455 -33.13 1.62 12.65
N ASP A 456 -32.80 0.38 12.32
CA ASP A 456 -33.35 -0.82 12.97
C ASP A 456 -32.82 -1.08 14.40
N GLY A 457 -31.84 -0.30 14.88
CA GLY A 457 -31.30 -0.41 16.25
C GLY A 457 -31.55 0.77 17.19
N ARG A 458 -32.42 1.72 16.83
CA ARG A 458 -32.70 2.92 17.67
C ARG A 458 -33.58 2.67 18.91
N ASN A 459 -33.64 1.45 19.42
CA ASN A 459 -34.36 1.11 20.67
C ASN A 459 -33.44 0.88 21.88
N GLY A 460 -32.21 1.40 21.90
CA GLY A 460 -31.28 1.28 23.03
C GLY A 460 -30.49 2.56 23.32
N SER A 461 -30.89 3.28 24.38
CA SER A 461 -30.16 4.29 25.17
C SER A 461 -29.12 5.16 24.43
N LEU A 462 -29.53 6.39 24.12
CA LEU A 462 -28.65 7.51 23.78
C LEU A 462 -27.70 7.80 24.96
N LEU A 463 -26.48 7.26 24.93
CA LEU A 463 -25.38 7.73 25.77
C LEU A 463 -24.84 9.02 25.16
N THR A 464 -25.42 10.16 25.55
CA THR A 464 -24.91 11.48 25.23
C THR A 464 -23.58 11.71 25.94
N PHE A 465 -22.46 11.36 25.30
CA PHE A 465 -21.15 11.82 25.72
C PHE A 465 -20.93 13.22 25.13
N LYS A 466 -20.78 14.23 26.01
CA LYS A 466 -20.28 15.54 25.63
C LYS A 466 -18.85 15.39 25.10
N ILE A 467 -18.67 15.62 23.81
CA ILE A 467 -17.36 15.83 23.19
C ILE A 467 -17.01 17.30 23.43
N ASP A 468 -15.83 17.58 23.98
CA ASP A 468 -15.31 18.95 24.10
C ASP A 468 -14.89 19.41 22.70
N ASP A 469 -15.72 20.28 22.12
CA ASP A 469 -15.54 20.90 20.81
C ASP A 469 -14.71 22.19 20.91
N GLU A 470 -13.47 22.17 20.42
CA GLU A 470 -12.77 23.40 19.99
C GLU A 470 -12.21 23.32 18.55
N ASP A 471 -12.23 22.14 17.89
CA ASP A 471 -11.70 21.97 16.50
C ASP A 471 -12.80 21.73 15.44
N ASP A 472 -14.08 21.58 15.83
CA ASP A 472 -15.17 21.14 14.94
C ASP A 472 -15.78 22.27 14.07
N ASP A 473 -15.55 23.52 14.44
CA ASP A 473 -16.15 24.70 13.78
C ASP A 473 -15.55 25.05 12.41
N LYS A 474 -14.45 24.39 12.01
CA LYS A 474 -13.78 24.69 10.73
C LYS A 474 -14.43 24.01 9.53
N TYR A 475 -15.09 22.86 9.73
CA TYR A 475 -15.63 22.03 8.64
C TYR A 475 -17.14 22.15 8.46
N ARG A 476 -17.86 22.61 9.50
CA ARG A 476 -19.31 22.85 9.44
C ARG A 476 -19.71 23.96 8.45
N LYS A 477 -18.74 24.74 7.95
CA LYS A 477 -18.92 25.82 6.97
C LYS A 477 -18.43 25.49 5.56
N THR A 478 -17.97 24.27 5.30
CA THR A 478 -17.52 23.89 3.96
C THR A 478 -18.65 23.19 3.21
N CYS A 479 -19.53 23.97 2.58
CA CYS A 479 -20.28 23.43 1.44
C CYS A 479 -19.26 22.87 0.43
N PRO A 480 -19.50 21.72 -0.23
CA PRO A 480 -18.67 21.27 -1.33
C PRO A 480 -18.59 22.42 -2.34
N ASN A 481 -17.38 22.91 -2.57
CA ASN A 481 -17.19 24.06 -3.45
C ASN A 481 -17.40 23.55 -4.89
N THR A 482 -18.64 23.56 -5.37
CA THR A 482 -19.04 23.07 -6.70
C THR A 482 -18.39 23.85 -7.83
N ALA A 483 -17.77 25.00 -7.54
CA ALA A 483 -17.10 25.88 -8.49
C ALA A 483 -15.62 25.52 -8.80
N SER A 484 -15.05 24.44 -8.25
CA SER A 484 -13.64 24.03 -8.50
C SER A 484 -13.47 22.64 -9.15
N LEU A 485 -14.57 21.94 -9.47
CA LEU A 485 -14.62 20.54 -9.94
C LEU A 485 -14.11 20.27 -11.37
N VAL A 486 -13.13 21.02 -11.86
CA VAL A 486 -12.50 20.66 -13.13
C VAL A 486 -11.36 19.69 -12.82
N ALA A 487 -11.68 18.40 -12.66
CA ALA A 487 -10.68 17.33 -12.48
C ALA A 487 -9.56 17.43 -13.53
N GLU A 488 -9.91 17.86 -14.74
CA GLU A 488 -8.96 18.17 -15.81
C GLU A 488 -7.89 19.21 -15.42
N LYS A 489 -8.23 20.28 -14.67
CA LYS A 489 -7.25 21.28 -14.21
C LYS A 489 -6.27 20.70 -13.19
N VAL A 490 -6.70 19.72 -12.40
CA VAL A 490 -5.85 19.01 -11.43
C VAL A 490 -4.92 18.04 -12.15
N ARG A 491 -5.41 17.35 -13.19
CA ARG A 491 -4.59 16.42 -14.00
C ARG A 491 -3.58 17.10 -14.92
N GLN A 492 -3.90 18.29 -15.45
CA GLN A 492 -3.02 19.02 -16.38
C GLN A 492 -1.54 19.13 -15.94
N PRO A 493 -1.21 19.57 -14.72
CA PRO A 493 0.18 19.62 -14.25
C PRO A 493 0.79 18.22 -14.05
N MET A 494 -0.03 17.20 -13.81
CA MET A 494 0.42 15.83 -13.54
C MET A 494 0.75 15.03 -14.78
N ARG A 495 0.14 15.33 -15.94
CA ARG A 495 0.41 14.67 -17.23
C ARG A 495 1.88 14.69 -17.66
N GLN A 496 2.70 15.53 -17.04
CA GLN A 496 4.13 15.68 -17.32
C GLN A 496 5.04 15.02 -16.27
N MET A 497 4.50 14.39 -15.21
CA MET A 497 5.32 13.70 -14.19
C MET A 497 6.12 12.55 -14.80
N LEU A 498 5.45 11.74 -15.63
CA LEU A 498 6.13 10.97 -16.66
C LEU A 498 6.33 11.91 -17.85
N GLY A 499 7.52 12.46 -18.02
CA GLY A 499 7.85 13.23 -19.22
C GLY A 499 7.46 12.50 -20.51
N SER A 500 7.37 13.21 -21.63
CA SER A 500 6.88 12.79 -22.97
C SER A 500 7.66 11.64 -23.65
N THR A 501 8.18 10.68 -22.89
CA THR A 501 8.86 9.48 -23.35
C THR A 501 8.14 8.25 -22.83
N ALA A 502 7.01 7.92 -23.47
CA ALA A 502 6.59 6.55 -23.57
C ALA A 502 7.74 5.71 -24.15
N ALA A 503 8.03 4.57 -23.51
CA ALA A 503 8.96 3.53 -23.95
C ALA A 503 10.35 4.00 -24.44
N ARG A 504 11.30 4.16 -23.51
CA ARG A 504 12.70 3.85 -23.84
C ARG A 504 13.10 2.57 -23.09
N PRO A 505 13.75 1.60 -23.77
CA PRO A 505 14.38 0.47 -23.09
C PRO A 505 15.37 0.99 -22.04
N PRO A 506 15.70 0.19 -21.01
CA PRO A 506 16.52 0.63 -19.88
C PRO A 506 17.69 1.45 -20.40
N ALA A 507 17.80 2.68 -19.91
CA ALA A 507 18.84 3.58 -20.36
C ALA A 507 20.19 2.90 -20.10
N ARG A 508 20.80 2.34 -21.16
CA ARG A 508 22.25 2.26 -21.20
C ARG A 508 22.73 3.66 -20.93
N LEU A 509 23.46 3.85 -19.83
CA LEU A 509 24.16 5.07 -19.48
C LEU A 509 24.75 5.63 -20.78
N ARG A 510 24.18 6.74 -21.26
CA ARG A 510 24.75 7.40 -22.43
C ARG A 510 26.00 8.12 -21.95
N PRO A 511 27.13 8.00 -22.65
CA PRO A 511 28.32 8.76 -22.30
C PRO A 511 28.01 10.26 -22.37
N LEU A 512 28.52 11.03 -21.41
CA LEU A 512 28.49 12.51 -21.42
C LEU A 512 29.23 13.02 -22.66
N ASN A 513 28.53 13.13 -23.78
CA ASN A 513 29.05 13.69 -25.02
C ASN A 513 28.08 14.70 -25.67
N ASP A 514 27.02 15.10 -24.96
CA ASP A 514 26.11 16.16 -25.44
C ASP A 514 26.66 17.53 -25.03
N PRO A 515 27.08 18.39 -25.98
CA PRO A 515 27.66 19.71 -25.69
C PRO A 515 26.72 20.61 -24.89
N ARG A 516 25.40 20.38 -24.99
CA ARG A 516 24.38 21.20 -24.30
C ARG A 516 24.37 20.97 -22.79
N GLN A 517 24.70 19.76 -22.35
CA GLN A 517 24.75 19.41 -20.93
C GLN A 517 26.03 19.96 -20.26
N ILE A 518 27.15 19.95 -20.99
CA ILE A 518 28.40 20.55 -20.53
C ILE A 518 28.25 22.07 -20.42
N HIS A 519 27.55 22.71 -21.38
CA HIS A 519 27.24 24.13 -21.30
C HIS A 519 26.33 24.49 -20.12
N ALA A 520 25.32 23.68 -19.82
CA ALA A 520 24.44 23.92 -18.66
C ALA A 520 25.20 23.80 -17.32
N LEU A 521 26.10 22.82 -17.20
CA LEU A 521 26.97 22.68 -16.01
C LEU A 521 27.94 23.86 -15.89
N SER A 522 28.50 24.32 -17.01
CA SER A 522 29.36 25.50 -17.06
C SER A 522 28.62 26.78 -16.66
N ASP A 523 27.37 26.97 -17.10
CA ASP A 523 26.54 28.13 -16.72
C ASP A 523 26.28 28.17 -15.20
N MET A 524 26.20 26.99 -14.55
CA MET A 524 26.10 26.83 -13.09
C MET A 524 27.45 26.92 -12.34
N GLY A 525 28.56 27.19 -13.05
CA GLY A 525 29.90 27.29 -12.45
C GLY A 525 30.55 25.94 -12.13
N ILE A 526 30.11 24.86 -12.77
CA ILE A 526 30.65 23.50 -12.62
C ILE A 526 31.45 23.16 -13.87
N SER A 527 32.76 23.02 -13.69
CA SER A 527 33.68 22.56 -14.73
C SER A 527 33.85 21.05 -14.70
N VAL A 528 33.84 20.42 -15.87
CA VAL A 528 33.96 18.97 -16.04
C VAL A 528 35.36 18.66 -16.54
N LEU A 529 36.22 18.15 -15.65
CA LEU A 529 37.59 17.76 -15.98
C LEU A 529 37.64 16.24 -16.22
N THR A 530 38.12 15.83 -17.39
CA THR A 530 38.40 14.42 -17.67
C THR A 530 39.85 14.14 -17.31
N LEU A 531 40.07 13.24 -16.36
CA LEU A 531 41.39 12.78 -15.99
C LEU A 531 41.93 11.79 -17.04
N PRO A 532 43.26 11.62 -17.15
CA PRO A 532 43.89 10.74 -18.14
C PRO A 532 43.47 9.26 -18.01
N ASP A 533 42.90 8.87 -16.88
CA ASP A 533 42.38 7.52 -16.59
C ASP A 533 40.90 7.34 -16.99
N GLY A 534 40.28 8.35 -17.60
CA GLY A 534 38.89 8.32 -18.03
C GLY A 534 37.87 8.69 -16.96
N ARG A 535 38.30 9.04 -15.74
CA ARG A 535 37.40 9.55 -14.69
C ARG A 535 37.02 11.00 -14.96
N VAL A 536 35.78 11.35 -14.61
CA VAL A 536 35.24 12.70 -14.75
C VAL A 536 35.18 13.34 -13.38
N GLN A 537 35.97 14.38 -13.16
CA GLN A 537 35.97 15.20 -11.95
C GLN A 537 35.16 16.48 -12.19
N LEU A 538 34.17 16.73 -11.33
CA LEU A 538 33.38 17.95 -11.36
C LEU A 538 33.99 18.94 -10.36
N LEU A 539 34.34 20.13 -10.84
CA LEU A 539 34.98 21.17 -10.03
C LEU A 539 34.12 22.43 -10.07
N TYR A 540 33.57 22.79 -8.92
CA TYR A 540 32.65 23.90 -8.77
C TYR A 540 33.38 25.16 -8.29
N THR A 541 33.19 26.26 -9.01
CA THR A 541 33.73 27.57 -8.65
C THR A 541 32.65 28.63 -8.83
N THR A 542 32.28 29.30 -7.74
CA THR A 542 31.20 30.32 -7.72
C THR A 542 31.41 31.42 -8.75
N ASN A 543 32.67 31.82 -8.98
CA ASN A 543 33.02 32.92 -9.88
C ASN A 543 32.92 32.57 -11.37
N THR A 544 32.77 31.28 -11.70
CA THR A 544 32.64 30.81 -13.08
C THR A 544 31.19 30.64 -13.51
N ALA A 545 30.23 30.78 -12.59
CA ALA A 545 28.82 30.74 -12.88
C ALA A 545 28.35 32.03 -13.57
N LYS A 546 27.35 31.90 -14.44
CA LYS A 546 26.81 32.99 -15.27
C LYS A 546 26.01 34.02 -14.47
N SER A 547 25.37 33.59 -13.39
CA SER A 547 24.63 34.45 -12.47
C SER A 547 24.71 33.95 -11.03
N ALA A 548 24.40 34.82 -10.07
CA ALA A 548 24.34 34.43 -8.66
C ALA A 548 23.28 33.36 -8.38
N LYS A 549 22.21 33.32 -9.19
CA LYS A 549 21.18 32.28 -9.12
C LYS A 549 21.72 30.93 -9.61
N ASP A 550 22.41 30.93 -10.75
CA ASP A 550 22.98 29.71 -11.33
C ASP A 550 24.13 29.16 -10.45
N ALA A 551 24.87 30.05 -9.77
CA ALA A 551 25.86 29.65 -8.76
C ALA A 551 25.20 28.90 -7.59
N ALA A 552 24.05 29.36 -7.09
CA ALA A 552 23.31 28.71 -6.01
C ALA A 552 22.74 27.35 -6.45
N GLU A 553 22.26 27.24 -7.69
CA GLU A 553 21.81 25.98 -8.29
C GLU A 553 22.99 24.99 -8.46
N GLY A 554 24.16 25.47 -8.93
CA GLY A 554 25.38 24.67 -9.04
C GLY A 554 25.90 24.14 -7.69
N LEU A 555 25.82 24.95 -6.63
CA LEU A 555 26.17 24.51 -5.28
C LEU A 555 25.20 23.45 -4.75
N THR A 556 23.91 23.60 -5.05
CA THR A 556 22.88 22.64 -4.67
C THR A 556 23.08 21.33 -5.42
N PHE A 557 23.40 21.38 -6.71
CA PHE A 557 23.75 20.23 -7.52
C PHE A 557 24.97 19.48 -6.96
N MET A 558 26.06 20.17 -6.60
CA MET A 558 27.24 19.53 -5.99
C MET A 558 26.94 18.89 -4.63
N ARG A 559 26.06 19.52 -3.84
CA ARG A 559 25.63 19.00 -2.53
C ARG A 559 24.75 17.76 -2.68
N GLU A 560 23.82 17.76 -3.63
CA GLU A 560 22.99 16.60 -3.93
C GLU A 560 23.84 15.48 -4.53
N MET A 561 24.75 15.75 -5.46
CA MET A 561 25.68 14.74 -6.00
C MET A 561 26.57 14.13 -4.91
N SER A 562 27.07 14.95 -3.98
CA SER A 562 27.78 14.49 -2.78
C SER A 562 26.89 13.62 -1.89
N LYS A 563 25.61 13.98 -1.72
CA LYS A 563 24.65 13.17 -0.96
C LYS A 563 24.34 11.85 -1.64
N TRP A 564 24.16 11.82 -2.96
CA TRP A 564 23.93 10.61 -3.75
C TRP A 564 25.11 9.64 -3.63
N ASN A 565 26.34 10.15 -3.60
CA ASN A 565 27.54 9.34 -3.33
C ASN A 565 27.62 8.83 -1.87
N THR A 566 26.96 9.49 -0.91
CA THR A 566 26.89 9.00 0.49
C THR A 566 25.65 8.14 0.78
N LEU A 567 24.59 8.24 -0.04
CA LEU A 567 23.33 7.51 0.11
C LEU A 567 23.36 6.12 -0.53
N SER A 568 24.30 5.85 -1.44
CA SER A 568 24.57 4.49 -1.92
C SER A 568 25.02 3.52 -0.82
N ASP A 569 25.48 4.04 0.31
CA ASP A 569 26.27 3.26 1.27
C ASP A 569 25.45 2.68 2.42
N THR A 570 24.13 2.89 2.44
CA THR A 570 23.27 2.41 3.56
C THR A 570 21.98 1.68 3.17
N GLU A 571 21.67 1.50 1.88
CA GLU A 571 20.33 1.05 1.44
C GLU A 571 20.16 -0.45 1.10
N ASN A 572 21.16 -1.32 1.24
CA ASN A 572 21.02 -2.71 0.76
C ASN A 572 20.77 -3.81 1.82
N GLY A 573 20.56 -3.49 3.10
CA GLY A 573 20.22 -4.53 4.09
C GLY A 573 21.23 -5.70 4.18
N VAL A 574 22.44 -5.54 3.63
CA VAL A 574 23.48 -6.57 3.59
C VAL A 574 24.03 -6.70 5.00
N VAL A 575 23.82 -7.87 5.61
CA VAL A 575 24.51 -8.23 6.86
C VAL A 575 25.97 -8.47 6.50
N ALA A 576 26.82 -7.47 6.74
CA ALA A 576 28.24 -7.56 6.42
C ALA A 576 28.91 -8.74 7.15
N ALA A 577 29.68 -9.53 6.40
CA ALA A 577 30.56 -10.53 6.99
C ALA A 577 31.84 -9.85 7.50
N GLY A 578 32.46 -10.43 8.52
CA GLY A 578 33.77 -10.05 9.03
C GLY A 578 34.77 -11.17 8.75
N VAL A 579 35.93 -10.79 8.22
CA VAL A 579 37.05 -11.71 7.98
C VAL A 579 38.18 -11.32 8.91
N LYS A 580 38.54 -12.19 9.84
CA LYS A 580 39.68 -12.03 10.74
C LYS A 580 40.92 -12.68 10.13
N ILE A 581 41.96 -11.87 9.94
CA ILE A 581 43.30 -12.25 9.47
C ILE A 581 44.29 -11.74 10.51
N ASN A 582 45.03 -12.64 11.17
CA ASN A 582 45.82 -12.32 12.36
C ASN A 582 44.95 -11.60 13.41
N ASP A 583 45.34 -10.40 13.84
CA ASP A 583 44.61 -9.59 14.83
C ASP A 583 43.67 -8.55 14.22
N LYS A 584 43.53 -8.50 12.88
CA LYS A 584 42.69 -7.53 12.18
C LYS A 584 41.41 -8.16 11.63
N ILE A 585 40.30 -7.42 11.71
CA ILE A 585 39.00 -7.82 11.16
C ILE A 585 38.62 -6.87 10.03
N PHE A 586 38.44 -7.41 8.83
CA PHE A 586 38.05 -6.68 7.63
C PHE A 586 36.56 -6.91 7.32
N PRO A 587 35.80 -5.85 6.94
CA PRO A 587 34.47 -6.01 6.38
C PRO A 587 34.54 -6.75 5.03
N ALA A 588 33.62 -7.70 4.82
CA ALA A 588 33.54 -8.52 3.61
C ALA A 588 32.09 -8.66 3.13
N GLY A 589 31.93 -8.72 1.80
CA GLY A 589 30.62 -8.88 1.17
C GLY A 589 30.17 -10.34 1.27
N PRO A 590 28.99 -10.66 1.81
CA PRO A 590 28.50 -12.04 1.88
C PRO A 590 28.00 -12.53 0.51
N GLY A 591 27.93 -13.84 0.30
CA GLY A 591 27.12 -14.43 -0.77
C GLY A 591 25.65 -14.49 -0.37
N HIS A 592 24.74 -14.13 -1.27
CA HIS A 592 23.29 -14.40 -1.16
C HIS A 592 22.93 -15.79 -1.73
N PHE A 593 23.87 -16.73 -1.65
CA PHE A 593 23.78 -18.10 -2.12
C PHE A 593 24.71 -18.94 -1.25
N GLY A 594 24.43 -20.24 -1.15
CA GLY A 594 25.12 -21.07 -0.16
C GLY A 594 24.54 -20.88 1.23
N LYS A 595 25.30 -21.33 2.23
CA LYS A 595 24.90 -21.22 3.64
C LYS A 595 25.05 -19.79 4.14
N ASP A 596 24.00 -19.25 4.75
CA ASP A 596 24.01 -17.90 5.32
C ASP A 596 25.02 -17.75 6.47
N ILE A 597 25.69 -16.59 6.50
CA ILE A 597 26.61 -16.20 7.56
C ILE A 597 25.85 -15.23 8.48
N SER A 598 25.07 -15.78 9.41
CA SER A 598 24.26 -14.99 10.35
C SER A 598 24.38 -15.50 11.79
N GLY A 599 24.41 -14.61 12.77
CA GLY A 599 24.45 -14.94 14.19
C GLY A 599 25.84 -15.29 14.72
N ASP A 600 25.92 -16.35 15.55
CA ASP A 600 27.14 -16.76 16.23
C ASP A 600 27.97 -17.81 15.47
N ASP A 601 27.55 -18.18 14.26
CA ASP A 601 28.30 -19.11 13.41
C ASP A 601 29.69 -18.52 13.07
N ARG A 602 30.71 -19.38 13.18
CA ARG A 602 32.12 -19.07 12.87
C ARG A 602 32.70 -20.17 12.00
N TYR A 603 33.30 -19.76 10.90
CA TYR A 603 34.01 -20.63 9.99
C TYR A 603 35.50 -20.34 10.12
N SER A 604 36.28 -21.35 10.50
CA SER A 604 37.74 -21.23 10.58
C SER A 604 38.40 -22.29 9.71
N GLY A 605 39.41 -21.90 8.93
CA GLY A 605 40.11 -22.79 8.03
C GLY A 605 41.36 -22.14 7.45
N THR A 606 42.26 -22.95 6.91
CA THR A 606 43.45 -22.44 6.20
C THR A 606 43.07 -22.10 4.76
N PRO A 607 43.33 -20.87 4.28
CA PRO A 607 43.06 -20.49 2.91
C PRO A 607 44.15 -20.96 1.94
N VAL A 608 43.76 -21.42 0.76
CA VAL A 608 44.66 -21.89 -0.30
C VAL A 608 44.14 -21.44 -1.67
N PHE A 609 45.04 -21.02 -2.56
CA PHE A 609 44.68 -20.59 -3.91
C PHE A 609 44.23 -21.76 -4.80
N VAL A 610 43.16 -21.52 -5.56
CA VAL A 610 42.68 -22.47 -6.56
C VAL A 610 43.44 -22.36 -7.88
N THR A 611 43.52 -23.46 -8.63
CA THR A 611 44.07 -23.49 -9.98
C THR A 611 43.00 -23.99 -10.96
N PRO A 612 42.59 -23.21 -11.98
CA PRO A 612 43.02 -21.85 -12.29
C PRO A 612 42.51 -20.82 -11.28
N SER A 613 43.22 -19.70 -11.13
CA SER A 613 42.99 -18.70 -10.08
C SER A 613 41.58 -18.10 -10.09
N ASP A 614 40.91 -18.08 -11.24
CA ASP A 614 39.57 -17.51 -11.37
C ASP A 614 38.43 -18.50 -11.08
N ALA A 615 38.72 -19.79 -10.82
CA ALA A 615 37.72 -20.83 -10.57
C ALA A 615 36.62 -20.95 -11.64
N CYS A 616 36.82 -20.45 -12.88
CA CYS A 616 35.77 -20.48 -13.89
C CYS A 616 35.65 -21.83 -14.61
N SER A 617 36.70 -22.63 -14.59
CA SER A 617 36.72 -24.03 -15.03
C SER A 617 36.92 -24.97 -13.83
N PRO A 618 36.73 -26.31 -14.01
CA PRO A 618 36.95 -27.27 -12.95
C PRO A 618 38.34 -27.14 -12.32
N ILE A 619 38.40 -27.16 -10.98
CA ILE A 619 39.63 -26.95 -10.22
C ILE A 619 40.59 -28.14 -10.41
N GLU A 620 41.85 -27.84 -10.73
CA GLU A 620 42.91 -28.82 -10.99
C GLU A 620 43.56 -29.34 -9.69
N ASN A 621 43.79 -28.46 -8.71
CA ASN A 621 44.45 -28.79 -7.44
C ASN A 621 43.50 -29.33 -6.35
N LYS A 622 42.54 -30.21 -6.70
CA LYS A 622 41.50 -30.72 -5.78
C LYS A 622 42.06 -31.36 -4.50
N LYS A 623 43.21 -32.07 -4.59
CA LYS A 623 43.83 -32.75 -3.44
C LYS A 623 44.31 -31.78 -2.35
N GLU A 624 44.66 -30.55 -2.72
CA GLU A 624 45.13 -29.52 -1.79
C GLU A 624 43.98 -28.70 -1.21
N MET A 625 42.81 -28.72 -1.86
CA MET A 625 41.59 -27.98 -1.46
C MET A 625 40.71 -28.70 -0.45
N TRP A 626 40.80 -30.04 -0.39
CA TRP A 626 39.86 -30.83 0.41
C TRP A 626 39.85 -30.42 1.89
N GLY A 627 38.70 -29.94 2.38
CA GLY A 627 38.53 -29.50 3.75
C GLY A 627 39.09 -28.11 4.09
N ARG A 628 39.60 -27.36 3.10
CA ARG A 628 40.25 -26.05 3.28
C ARG A 628 39.42 -24.91 2.70
N PHE A 629 39.83 -23.67 2.95
CA PHE A 629 39.19 -22.48 2.37
C PHE A 629 39.81 -22.20 1.00
N ALA A 630 38.98 -22.00 -0.02
CA ALA A 630 39.44 -21.75 -1.37
C ALA A 630 39.52 -20.24 -1.65
N LEU A 631 40.69 -19.76 -2.08
CA LEU A 631 40.90 -18.40 -2.56
C LEU A 631 40.83 -18.37 -4.08
N ALA A 632 39.86 -17.64 -4.63
CA ALA A 632 39.73 -17.42 -6.06
C ALA A 632 39.68 -15.93 -6.39
N THR A 633 40.25 -15.52 -7.52
CA THR A 633 40.17 -14.15 -8.00
C THR A 633 38.90 -13.93 -8.82
N ARG A 634 38.44 -12.68 -8.82
CA ARG A 634 37.36 -12.24 -9.69
C ARG A 634 37.76 -12.44 -11.15
N GLY A 635 36.85 -13.02 -11.93
CA GLY A 635 37.07 -13.41 -13.33
C GLY A 635 35.81 -13.19 -14.15
N VAL A 636 35.71 -13.88 -15.29
CA VAL A 636 34.67 -13.60 -16.31
C VAL A 636 33.34 -14.31 -16.02
N CYS A 637 33.36 -15.41 -15.28
CA CYS A 637 32.16 -16.17 -14.88
C CYS A 637 31.48 -15.62 -13.62
N THR A 638 30.22 -16.03 -13.38
CA THR A 638 29.43 -15.60 -12.21
C THR A 638 30.02 -16.09 -10.88
N PHE A 639 29.74 -15.39 -9.78
CA PHE A 639 30.20 -15.79 -8.44
C PHE A 639 29.66 -17.16 -8.04
N ALA A 640 28.37 -17.43 -8.28
CA ALA A 640 27.76 -18.74 -8.05
C ALA A 640 28.49 -19.87 -8.78
N GLN A 641 28.85 -19.69 -10.06
CA GLN A 641 29.59 -20.71 -10.81
C GLN A 641 30.99 -20.98 -10.26
N LYS A 642 31.69 -19.94 -9.78
CA LYS A 642 33.01 -20.11 -9.12
C LYS A 642 32.88 -20.96 -7.88
N VAL A 643 31.90 -20.62 -7.02
CA VAL A 643 31.68 -21.31 -5.74
C VAL A 643 31.22 -22.76 -5.97
N ARG A 644 30.45 -23.02 -7.03
CA ARG A 644 30.08 -24.38 -7.47
C ARG A 644 31.31 -25.23 -7.84
N ASN A 645 32.22 -24.69 -8.65
CA ASN A 645 33.47 -25.38 -9.00
C ASN A 645 34.37 -25.62 -7.78
N ILE A 646 34.38 -24.67 -6.83
CA ILE A 646 35.09 -24.77 -5.55
C ILE A 646 34.48 -25.87 -4.66
N GLN A 647 33.15 -25.95 -4.58
CA GLN A 647 32.43 -26.98 -3.84
C GLN A 647 32.70 -28.38 -4.42
N GLU A 648 32.70 -28.53 -5.75
CA GLU A 648 33.06 -29.77 -6.43
C GLU A 648 34.53 -30.19 -6.22
N ALA A 649 35.38 -29.27 -5.79
CA ALA A 649 36.77 -29.54 -5.41
C ALA A 649 36.91 -29.98 -3.93
N GLY A 650 35.82 -29.96 -3.15
CA GLY A 650 35.80 -30.39 -1.75
C GLY A 650 36.24 -29.32 -0.74
N ALA A 651 36.26 -28.04 -1.13
CA ALA A 651 36.50 -26.94 -0.21
C ALA A 651 35.30 -26.69 0.70
N THR A 652 35.53 -26.14 1.90
CA THR A 652 34.49 -25.91 2.92
C THR A 652 33.99 -24.47 2.96
N PHE A 653 34.73 -23.54 2.35
CA PHE A 653 34.41 -22.11 2.31
C PHE A 653 35.05 -21.48 1.07
N ALA A 654 34.37 -20.52 0.44
CA ALA A 654 34.91 -19.78 -0.70
C ALA A 654 35.20 -18.32 -0.36
N VAL A 655 36.38 -17.83 -0.73
CA VAL A 655 36.77 -16.43 -0.61
C VAL A 655 37.12 -15.90 -2.00
N ILE A 656 36.38 -14.88 -2.43
CA ILE A 656 36.56 -14.27 -3.73
C ILE A 656 37.30 -12.93 -3.56
N LEU A 657 38.45 -12.81 -4.21
CA LEU A 657 39.29 -11.61 -4.18
C LEU A 657 38.98 -10.72 -5.39
N ASP A 658 38.75 -9.44 -5.15
CA ASP A 658 38.54 -8.45 -6.21
C ASP A 658 39.82 -8.27 -7.04
N ASN A 659 39.64 -7.92 -8.32
CA ASN A 659 40.74 -7.69 -9.25
C ASN A 659 40.87 -6.22 -9.69
N VAL A 660 40.02 -5.33 -9.15
CA VAL A 660 40.09 -3.88 -9.37
C VAL A 660 41.18 -3.31 -8.47
N LYS A 661 42.19 -2.67 -9.06
CA LYS A 661 43.28 -2.05 -8.29
C LYS A 661 42.76 -0.96 -7.36
N ASP A 662 43.33 -0.92 -6.16
CA ASP A 662 43.05 0.04 -5.09
C ASP A 662 41.63 -0.02 -4.50
N SER A 663 40.81 -1.03 -4.81
CA SER A 663 39.53 -1.23 -4.12
C SER A 663 39.75 -1.64 -2.66
N SER A 664 39.00 -1.00 -1.76
CA SER A 664 38.96 -1.26 -0.31
C SER A 664 37.56 -0.98 0.22
N TYR A 665 37.23 -1.51 1.40
CA TYR A 665 35.99 -1.18 2.11
C TYR A 665 35.87 0.32 2.44
N GLU A 666 36.98 1.08 2.45
CA GLU A 666 36.98 2.52 2.75
C GLU A 666 36.58 3.40 1.56
N ASN A 667 36.80 2.91 0.34
CA ASN A 667 36.60 3.70 -0.89
C ASN A 667 35.59 3.08 -1.86
N THR A 668 35.11 1.87 -1.56
CA THR A 668 34.17 1.12 -2.38
C THR A 668 33.06 0.55 -1.50
N VAL A 669 31.81 0.71 -1.95
CA VAL A 669 30.62 0.25 -1.22
C VAL A 669 30.61 -1.27 -1.11
N LEU A 670 30.37 -1.78 0.09
CA LEU A 670 30.19 -3.22 0.31
C LEU A 670 28.91 -3.70 -0.36
N PHE A 671 29.01 -4.80 -1.11
CA PHE A 671 27.86 -5.44 -1.76
C PHE A 671 27.84 -6.93 -1.46
N ALA A 672 26.67 -7.55 -1.59
CA ALA A 672 26.55 -9.00 -1.52
C ALA A 672 26.64 -9.62 -2.91
N MET A 673 27.29 -10.78 -3.02
CA MET A 673 27.37 -11.51 -4.28
C MET A 673 26.03 -12.18 -4.58
N SER A 674 25.40 -11.81 -5.69
CA SER A 674 24.11 -12.39 -6.11
C SER A 674 24.26 -13.79 -6.68
N GLY A 675 23.32 -14.67 -6.34
CA GLY A 675 23.21 -16.02 -6.91
C GLY A 675 22.65 -16.04 -8.33
N ASP A 676 22.67 -17.21 -8.96
CA ASP A 676 22.08 -17.46 -10.29
C ASP A 676 20.67 -18.10 -10.22
N GLY A 677 20.08 -18.18 -9.02
CA GLY A 677 18.73 -18.71 -8.77
C GLY A 677 18.64 -20.24 -8.72
N LYS A 678 19.78 -20.94 -8.67
CA LYS A 678 19.84 -22.39 -8.43
C LYS A 678 20.34 -22.66 -7.02
N ASP A 679 19.58 -23.42 -6.23
CA ASP A 679 19.90 -23.74 -4.83
C ASP A 679 20.81 -25.00 -4.73
N ASP A 680 21.90 -25.03 -5.50
CA ASP A 680 22.85 -26.16 -5.56
C ASP A 680 24.19 -25.92 -4.86
N ILE A 681 24.36 -24.74 -4.27
CA ILE A 681 25.54 -24.35 -3.49
C ILE A 681 25.21 -24.51 -2.01
N GLU A 682 26.05 -25.27 -1.29
CA GLU A 682 25.91 -25.58 0.14
C GLU A 682 27.01 -24.91 0.98
N ILE A 683 28.14 -24.53 0.38
CA ILE A 683 29.24 -23.86 1.09
C ILE A 683 29.03 -22.34 1.18
N PRO A 684 29.36 -21.69 2.31
CA PRO A 684 29.34 -20.24 2.45
C PRO A 684 30.44 -19.56 1.62
N ALA A 685 30.20 -18.31 1.22
CA ALA A 685 31.14 -17.51 0.43
C ALA A 685 31.22 -16.04 0.87
N VAL A 686 32.41 -15.44 0.77
CA VAL A 686 32.63 -13.99 1.01
C VAL A 686 33.50 -13.34 -0.05
N PHE A 687 33.35 -12.03 -0.18
CA PHE A 687 34.07 -11.17 -1.11
C PHE A 687 34.98 -10.19 -0.36
N LEU A 688 36.25 -10.13 -0.75
CA LEU A 688 37.25 -9.19 -0.24
C LEU A 688 37.73 -8.28 -1.37
N PHE A 689 37.89 -6.99 -1.07
CA PHE A 689 38.45 -6.03 -1.99
C PHE A 689 39.97 -6.21 -2.16
N SER A 690 40.55 -5.54 -3.16
CA SER A 690 41.93 -5.80 -3.59
C SER A 690 42.98 -5.49 -2.53
N GLN A 691 42.80 -4.45 -1.70
CA GLN A 691 43.75 -4.08 -0.64
C GLN A 691 43.77 -5.10 0.49
N GLU A 692 42.59 -5.53 0.95
CA GLU A 692 42.46 -6.56 1.99
C GLU A 692 42.86 -7.95 1.47
N GLY A 693 42.60 -8.23 0.18
CA GLY A 693 43.08 -9.41 -0.51
C GLY A 693 44.61 -9.45 -0.65
N ALA A 694 45.26 -8.31 -0.89
CA ALA A 694 46.71 -8.19 -0.89
C ALA A 694 47.29 -8.47 0.51
N TYR A 695 46.69 -7.89 1.56
CA TYR A 695 47.08 -8.16 2.95
C TYR A 695 46.96 -9.65 3.31
N LEU A 696 45.88 -10.31 2.89
CA LEU A 696 45.73 -11.76 3.06
C LEU A 696 46.82 -12.55 2.32
N THR A 697 47.15 -12.13 1.10
CA THR A 697 48.15 -12.80 0.26
C THR A 697 49.55 -12.66 0.85
N GLU A 698 49.91 -11.48 1.35
CA GLU A 698 51.17 -11.23 2.07
C GLU A 698 51.25 -12.06 3.35
N ALA A 699 50.17 -12.08 4.15
CA ALA A 699 50.12 -12.87 5.38
C ALA A 699 50.27 -14.39 5.12
N LEU A 700 49.76 -14.89 3.99
CA LEU A 700 49.94 -16.29 3.58
C LEU A 700 51.35 -16.62 3.09
N GLN A 701 52.04 -15.65 2.49
CA GLN A 701 53.45 -15.81 2.11
C GLN A 701 54.36 -15.88 3.33
N GLU A 702 54.05 -15.10 4.38
CA GLU A 702 54.78 -15.13 5.63
C GLU A 702 54.45 -16.37 6.48
N ASN A 703 53.18 -16.79 6.51
CA ASN A 703 52.71 -17.95 7.27
C ASN A 703 51.76 -18.83 6.42
N PRO A 704 52.28 -19.89 5.77
CA PRO A 704 51.46 -20.82 4.99
C PRO A 704 50.42 -21.63 5.79
N GLU A 705 50.50 -21.65 7.12
CA GLU A 705 49.53 -22.31 8.02
C GLU A 705 48.55 -21.33 8.68
N LEU A 706 48.44 -20.11 8.16
CA LEU A 706 47.52 -19.08 8.64
C LEU A 706 46.07 -19.59 8.75
N ILE A 707 45.44 -19.42 9.91
CA ILE A 707 44.03 -19.73 10.13
C ILE A 707 43.20 -18.46 9.94
N MET A 708 42.34 -18.46 8.94
CA MET A 708 41.38 -17.40 8.67
C MET A 708 40.07 -17.71 9.38
N THR A 709 39.46 -16.72 10.03
CA THR A 709 38.14 -16.88 10.67
C THR A 709 37.13 -15.93 10.07
N VAL A 710 35.95 -16.43 9.71
CA VAL A 710 34.87 -15.67 9.07
C VAL A 710 33.58 -15.82 9.87
N GLY A 711 32.82 -14.74 10.01
CA GLY A 711 31.55 -14.71 10.73
C GLY A 711 30.78 -13.40 10.48
N GLU A 712 29.68 -13.17 11.20
CA GLU A 712 28.95 -11.91 11.10
C GLU A 712 29.78 -10.75 11.72
N LEU A 713 29.94 -9.65 10.98
CA LEU A 713 30.82 -8.54 11.39
C LEU A 713 30.41 -7.94 12.74
N LYS A 714 29.10 -7.78 12.99
CA LYS A 714 28.59 -7.22 14.26
C LYS A 714 28.89 -8.12 15.44
N SER A 715 28.63 -9.43 15.31
CA SER A 715 28.89 -10.42 16.36
C SER A 715 30.40 -10.54 16.64
N MET A 716 31.24 -10.52 15.59
CA MET A 716 32.70 -10.56 15.75
C MET A 716 33.27 -9.31 16.42
N LYS A 717 32.77 -8.12 16.07
CA LYS A 717 33.17 -6.87 16.75
C LYS A 717 32.78 -6.88 18.23
N TYR A 718 31.55 -7.26 18.54
CA TYR A 718 31.06 -7.35 19.92
C TYR A 718 31.87 -8.32 20.79
N GLN A 719 32.25 -9.48 20.26
CA GLN A 719 33.08 -10.45 20.98
C GLN A 719 34.53 -9.97 21.18
N PHE A 720 35.10 -9.29 20.18
CA PHE A 720 36.45 -8.71 20.28
C PHE A 720 36.50 -7.62 21.34
N GLU A 721 35.53 -6.71 21.36
CA GLU A 721 35.42 -5.65 22.37
C GLU A 721 35.29 -6.21 23.79
N LYS A 722 34.58 -7.34 23.96
CA LYS A 722 34.38 -8.00 25.25
C LYS A 722 35.59 -8.82 25.72
N SER A 723 36.51 -9.17 24.82
CA SER A 723 37.76 -9.87 25.10
C SER A 723 38.88 -8.94 25.59
N CYS A 724 38.70 -7.62 25.47
CA CYS A 724 39.71 -6.60 25.71
C CYS A 724 39.51 -5.88 27.06
N ASP A 725 39.47 -6.60 28.19
CA ASP A 725 39.29 -6.00 29.52
C ASP A 725 40.53 -5.25 30.07
N ASN A 726 41.66 -5.24 29.36
CA ASN A 726 42.92 -4.60 29.82
C ASN A 726 43.43 -3.43 28.95
N GLY A 727 42.53 -2.74 28.23
CA GLY A 727 42.78 -1.37 27.76
C GLY A 727 43.90 -1.16 26.74
N ASN A 728 44.30 -2.20 26.00
CA ASN A 728 45.32 -2.07 24.94
C ASN A 728 44.91 -2.83 23.68
N CYS A 729 43.70 -2.54 23.18
CA CYS A 729 43.27 -2.98 21.85
C CYS A 729 43.20 -1.74 20.95
N ASP A 730 43.98 -1.74 19.86
CA ASP A 730 43.89 -0.70 18.84
C ASP A 730 42.45 -0.59 18.32
N PRO A 731 41.98 0.63 17.98
CA PRO A 731 40.62 0.80 17.52
C PRO A 731 40.39 -0.05 16.27
N ILE A 732 39.39 -0.94 16.33
CA ILE A 732 38.76 -1.48 15.13
C ILE A 732 38.41 -0.28 14.26
N MET A 733 38.95 -0.23 13.03
CA MET A 733 38.74 0.87 12.08
C MET A 733 37.23 1.21 12.04
N ASN A 734 36.90 2.37 12.59
CA ASN A 734 35.55 2.91 12.60
C ASN A 734 35.23 3.40 11.19
N ALA A 735 34.05 3.05 10.67
CA ALA A 735 33.45 3.87 9.62
C ALA A 735 33.36 5.32 10.15
N PRO A 736 33.70 6.35 9.35
CA PRO A 736 33.88 7.70 9.88
C PRO A 736 32.57 8.24 10.48
N SER A 737 32.60 8.46 11.80
CA SER A 737 31.60 9.25 12.51
C SER A 737 31.89 10.74 12.28
N ILE A 738 30.99 11.45 11.62
CA ILE A 738 31.08 12.91 11.46
C ILE A 738 30.78 13.56 12.83
N PRO A 739 31.66 14.41 13.39
CA PRO A 739 31.38 15.11 14.64
C PRO A 739 30.31 16.17 14.44
N ALA A 740 29.30 16.17 15.31
CA ALA A 740 28.29 17.22 15.38
C ALA A 740 28.88 18.47 16.04
N ASP A 741 29.25 19.47 15.24
CA ASP A 741 29.65 20.77 15.76
C ASP A 741 28.41 21.63 16.06
N ARG A 742 28.20 21.90 17.35
CA ARG A 742 26.95 22.44 17.93
C ARG A 742 26.90 23.97 17.94
N GLU A 743 27.98 24.65 17.56
CA GLU A 743 28.08 26.11 17.63
C GLU A 743 27.73 26.82 16.31
N SER A 744 27.75 26.13 15.17
CA SER A 744 27.43 26.72 13.87
C SER A 744 25.92 26.94 13.66
N PHE A 745 25.08 26.21 14.39
CA PHE A 745 23.62 26.23 14.23
C PHE A 745 22.97 27.49 14.82
N VAL A 746 23.57 28.07 15.88
CA VAL A 746 23.05 29.30 16.51
C VAL A 746 23.35 30.53 15.65
N HIS A 747 24.51 30.55 14.97
CA HIS A 747 24.83 31.62 14.04
C HIS A 747 23.96 31.56 12.77
N LEU A 748 23.71 30.36 12.23
CA LEU A 748 22.83 30.16 11.08
C LEU A 748 21.38 30.55 11.37
N LYS A 749 20.87 30.27 12.58
CA LYS A 749 19.51 30.66 12.99
C LYS A 749 19.34 32.19 13.05
N LYS A 750 20.39 32.91 13.46
CA LYS A 750 20.40 34.38 13.55
C LYS A 750 20.43 35.06 12.17
N VAL A 751 21.18 34.46 11.23
CA VAL A 751 21.25 34.91 9.83
C VAL A 751 19.96 34.58 9.08
N LEU A 752 19.37 33.39 9.30
CA LEU A 752 18.07 33.01 8.72
C LEU A 752 16.92 33.88 9.25
N SER A 753 16.92 34.27 10.53
CA SER A 753 15.90 35.20 11.06
C SER A 753 16.01 36.62 10.48
N GLN A 754 17.20 37.06 10.09
CA GLN A 754 17.39 38.37 9.42
C GLN A 754 16.99 38.33 7.94
N LEU A 755 17.18 37.19 7.26
CA LEU A 755 16.77 36.99 5.86
C LEU A 755 15.26 36.83 5.70
N VAL A 756 14.57 36.20 6.67
CA VAL A 756 13.10 36.10 6.66
C VAL A 756 12.44 37.47 6.87
N ALA A 757 13.01 38.33 7.73
CA ALA A 757 12.53 39.70 7.93
C ALA A 757 12.74 40.61 6.70
N GLN A 758 13.74 40.33 5.84
CA GLN A 758 13.93 41.03 4.56
C GLN A 758 13.00 40.51 3.45
N PHE A 759 12.63 39.22 3.48
CA PHE A 759 11.73 38.62 2.50
C PHE A 759 10.26 39.00 2.71
N GLU A 760 9.84 39.25 3.96
CA GLU A 760 8.47 39.73 4.26
C GLU A 760 8.25 41.21 3.86
N LEU A 761 9.32 42.01 3.77
CA LEU A 761 9.25 43.42 3.33
C LEU A 761 9.32 43.62 1.81
N SER A 762 9.65 42.58 1.03
CA SER A 762 9.68 42.66 -0.44
C SER A 762 8.41 42.16 -1.13
N LEU A 763 7.49 41.54 -0.39
CA LEU A 763 6.18 41.11 -0.92
C LEU A 763 5.06 42.14 -0.68
N SER A 764 5.37 43.28 -0.04
CA SER A 764 4.38 44.30 0.34
C SER A 764 4.49 45.62 -0.44
N ASN A 765 5.16 45.68 -1.59
CA ASN A 765 5.24 46.91 -2.41
C ASN A 765 5.01 46.63 -3.91
N GLU A 766 3.76 46.36 -4.28
CA GLU A 766 3.14 46.97 -5.46
C GLU A 766 1.81 47.61 -5.00
N GLU A 767 1.80 48.93 -4.83
CA GLU A 767 0.63 49.80 -4.57
C GLU A 767 0.18 50.50 -5.87
N PRO A 768 -0.91 51.31 -5.93
CA PRO A 768 -2.26 51.15 -5.38
C PRO A 768 -3.36 51.58 -6.39
N ILE A 769 -4.56 50.98 -6.38
CA ILE A 769 -5.80 51.69 -6.78
C ILE A 769 -6.93 51.37 -5.80
N GLN A 770 -7.06 52.28 -4.84
CA GLN A 770 -8.23 52.72 -4.06
C GLN A 770 -9.33 51.71 -3.71
N SER A 771 -9.31 51.32 -2.45
CA SER A 771 -10.48 50.97 -1.64
C SER A 771 -11.54 52.08 -1.69
N LYS A 772 -12.75 51.76 -2.14
CA LYS A 772 -13.97 52.40 -1.63
C LYS A 772 -14.71 51.39 -0.76
N SER A 773 -14.86 51.79 0.49
CA SER A 773 -15.73 51.21 1.51
C SER A 773 -17.14 51.00 0.97
N CYS A 774 -17.75 49.85 1.30
CA CYS A 774 -19.18 49.68 1.22
C CYS A 774 -19.85 50.63 2.22
N SER A 775 -20.42 51.71 1.70
CA SER A 775 -21.53 52.44 2.30
C SER A 775 -22.75 52.28 1.39
N GLU A 776 -23.90 52.33 2.04
CA GLU A 776 -25.26 52.05 1.58
C GLU A 776 -25.70 52.66 0.24
N ASP A 777 -26.68 51.95 -0.34
CA ASP A 777 -27.79 52.40 -1.19
C ASP A 777 -27.65 52.64 -2.72
N ASN A 778 -28.53 51.90 -3.41
CA ASN A 778 -29.35 52.21 -4.60
C ASN A 778 -28.68 52.61 -5.92
N LEU A 779 -28.88 51.80 -6.98
CA LEU A 779 -29.95 52.00 -7.98
C LEU A 779 -29.82 51.03 -9.18
N ASP A 780 -31.00 50.69 -9.71
CA ASP A 780 -31.38 50.06 -10.97
C ASP A 780 -30.37 50.09 -12.14
N LEU A 781 -30.32 48.98 -12.90
CA LEU A 781 -30.48 49.05 -14.36
C LEU A 781 -30.76 47.69 -15.03
N GLN A 782 -31.99 47.64 -15.55
CA GLN A 782 -32.57 46.80 -16.60
C GLN A 782 -31.62 46.09 -17.56
N VAL A 783 -31.90 44.81 -17.83
CA VAL A 783 -31.72 44.21 -19.17
C VAL A 783 -32.99 43.43 -19.54
N SER A 784 -33.40 43.63 -20.79
CA SER A 784 -34.70 43.44 -21.40
C SER A 784 -35.10 41.98 -21.67
N LYS A 785 -36.37 41.68 -21.41
CA LYS A 785 -37.14 40.59 -22.03
C LYS A 785 -37.64 41.08 -23.38
N GLU A 786 -37.27 40.41 -24.46
CA GLU A 786 -38.07 40.29 -25.68
C GLU A 786 -37.39 39.33 -26.67
N LYS A 787 -37.87 38.08 -26.70
CA LYS A 787 -37.97 37.17 -27.85
C LYS A 787 -38.33 35.78 -27.33
N PHE A 788 -39.61 35.44 -27.40
CA PHE A 788 -40.13 34.24 -28.06
C PHE A 788 -41.66 34.25 -27.88
N VAL A 789 -42.34 34.40 -29.00
CA VAL A 789 -43.79 34.38 -29.19
C VAL A 789 -44.17 33.02 -29.77
N ASN A 790 -45.34 32.51 -29.38
CA ASN A 790 -46.13 31.37 -29.91
C ASN A 790 -45.56 29.97 -29.65
N GLU A 791 -46.31 28.92 -29.30
CA GLU A 791 -47.75 28.57 -29.13
C GLU A 791 -47.72 27.44 -28.05
N ASP A 792 -48.63 27.32 -27.06
CA ASP A 792 -49.98 26.78 -27.23
C ASP A 792 -50.83 26.98 -25.95
N ARG A 793 -52.14 27.14 -26.17
CA ARG A 793 -53.22 27.31 -25.18
C ARG A 793 -53.46 25.99 -24.42
N SER A 794 -53.92 25.93 -23.17
CA SER A 794 -55.22 26.42 -22.70
C SER A 794 -55.48 26.02 -21.24
N VAL A 795 -56.04 26.98 -20.49
CA VAL A 795 -57.11 26.83 -19.47
C VAL A 795 -56.78 26.07 -18.18
N CYS A 796 -56.65 26.82 -17.08
CA CYS A 796 -57.54 26.65 -15.92
C CYS A 796 -57.56 27.90 -15.02
N THR A 797 -58.77 28.29 -14.67
CA THR A 797 -59.27 29.49 -13.99
C THR A 797 -59.23 29.41 -12.44
N ASN A 798 -59.25 30.59 -11.81
CA ASN A 798 -59.76 30.90 -10.45
C ASN A 798 -58.89 30.48 -9.25
N CYS A 799 -58.75 31.22 -8.14
CA CYS A 799 -59.59 32.26 -7.52
C CYS A 799 -58.77 33.06 -6.47
N ASN A 800 -58.99 34.38 -6.47
CA ASN A 800 -59.15 35.34 -5.36
C ASN A 800 -58.22 35.39 -4.13
N ASP A 801 -57.51 36.53 -4.08
CA ASP A 801 -57.35 37.50 -2.99
C ASP A 801 -58.22 37.35 -1.72
N LYS A 802 -57.57 37.52 -0.56
CA LYS A 802 -57.76 38.72 0.30
C LYS A 802 -56.83 38.72 1.52
N ASP A 803 -55.95 39.71 1.55
CA ASP A 803 -55.24 40.21 2.73
C ASP A 803 -56.17 40.88 3.75
N LYS A 804 -55.75 40.90 5.02
CA LYS A 804 -55.70 42.11 5.87
C LYS A 804 -55.05 41.85 7.23
N ASP A 805 -53.82 42.34 7.36
CA ASP A 805 -53.25 43.23 8.39
C ASP A 805 -53.86 43.26 9.80
N ASN A 806 -53.01 43.05 10.81
CA ASN A 806 -52.66 44.13 11.75
C ASN A 806 -51.46 43.77 12.64
N GLU A 807 -50.53 44.72 12.69
CA GLU A 807 -49.28 44.77 13.45
C GLU A 807 -49.46 45.52 14.81
N PRO A 808 -48.44 45.70 15.67
CA PRO A 808 -48.50 45.39 17.10
C PRO A 808 -48.22 46.60 18.02
N THR A 809 -48.06 46.41 19.34
CA THR A 809 -47.23 47.29 20.20
C THR A 809 -46.93 46.69 21.59
N ASP A 810 -45.64 46.57 21.87
CA ASP A 810 -44.84 46.75 23.10
C ASP A 810 -45.49 46.80 24.49
N LYS A 811 -44.84 46.10 25.47
CA LYS A 811 -43.96 46.74 26.47
C LYS A 811 -43.30 45.75 27.45
N TYR A 812 -42.04 46.05 27.74
CA TYR A 812 -41.15 45.48 28.75
C TYR A 812 -41.60 45.78 30.20
N GLU A 813 -41.35 44.86 31.13
CA GLU A 813 -40.98 45.23 32.52
C GLU A 813 -40.14 44.14 33.22
N TYR A 814 -39.23 44.60 34.08
CA TYR A 814 -38.07 43.93 34.66
C TYR A 814 -38.36 43.50 36.13
N ASP A 815 -37.79 42.37 36.54
CA ASP A 815 -37.25 42.04 37.89
C ASP A 815 -38.08 42.12 39.19
N LYS A 816 -38.22 40.97 39.89
CA LYS A 816 -37.53 40.66 41.19
C LYS A 816 -38.12 39.45 41.95
N ASN A 817 -37.20 38.55 42.34
CA ASN A 817 -37.08 37.82 43.62
C ASN A 817 -38.23 36.94 44.17
N LYS A 818 -37.91 35.64 44.33
CA LYS A 818 -37.88 34.83 45.59
C LYS A 818 -37.75 33.33 45.20
N ALA A 819 -36.64 32.64 45.47
CA ALA A 819 -36.22 32.03 46.74
C ALA A 819 -37.21 31.00 47.31
N GLY A 820 -36.77 29.73 47.45
CA GLY A 820 -37.39 28.74 48.34
C GLY A 820 -37.23 27.28 47.89
N ASP A 821 -36.14 26.65 48.35
CA ASP A 821 -35.96 25.25 48.82
C ASP A 821 -36.95 24.15 48.36
N ILE A 822 -36.42 23.09 47.74
CA ILE A 822 -36.05 21.77 48.32
C ILE A 822 -35.23 20.99 47.29
#